data_AF-A0A0P1GGX3-F1
#
_entry.id   AF-A0A0P1GGX3-F1
#
_cell.length_a   1.000
_cell.length_b   1.000
_cell.length_c   1.000
_cell.angle_alpha   90.00
_cell.angle_beta   90.00
_cell.angle_gamma   90.00
#
_symmetry.space_group_name_H-M   'P 1'
#
loop_
_entity.id
_entity.type
_entity.pdbx_description
1 polymer ?
#
loop_
_entity_poly.entity_id
_entity_poly.type
_entity_poly.pdbx_seq_one_letter_code
_entity_poly.pdbx_strand_id
1 'polypeptide(L)'
;MGEAIIEALAQEQLVPALVQDSSETGFGGSFGTRIGANVAWFSGSRANNLVIFVNQLKGARPWDDPANTGRMAYDANGYPTRVPDGYVASQLLVRSKDVANIPPHTGTFRLFGQGSGVFSLVLSSNKGAERQIRTALLPTEEIGGKTYWYVDVDFEIGEDALTQLRMRSFSVMPGDHIRDLALVHHTHLTAFRNGHIFAPEFVADLQAYDSLRFMDWMRANKIEEDGDGWSKAGSDWTSPNPEQRFVSPSYYTFNNHAGGPKNEGRFEVTVPISHIVALANRTGTDPWITLPVDTTDARAAELGRYVATHLDPSLTVFWEYGNELFNTSRGFEGYRYAMKMAGETFGPLPEAEGPLAVVEWAAYRGPQLYQILGQAFEAQGRKARFVAPGWAFSGSLRRNGSLNDKGYLVRYFRAAASRAKNDGTPLPLEVVTDYSVAMYFGGTLADTRPDAPVVYHIRDSVQGAEAQALALADWLTFGADPQTTVELTPAQIEAPRRNVVWSEDLDIAATPLIWADIQAGLDPIKDLDKVLRLSGTQLQYKGVSAPDWVTVAQFDSVPPLTLQEMIDRVQLMGYGGRLFGQVFTGLRSGLALSSEWRLDAHADYAAALGLGFLAYEGGSHVSYPVEGSFQMYDAFNTGPASASVLANWLSLMSAHGVEQYMHFMSHDRTNGNDWWGVQAHIGQDVSQAPEAQVLAAARAAYDPDVKRGMTGPLRRATRVATNRLGDLSSLPSISWAPSGSWQVTPQGVAVEAEGGIKQLRLSKLLPVDGGASYQLSLDIGLNGTDSTGLRVVVRARGGDIVEVLRWQGAVAEGRLTLDLAPLAADHRSLAIVVQRVGQDRAGTLSIGQARLNKLARQDKQDEG
;
A
#
# COMPACT_ATOMS: atom_id res chain seq x y z
N MET A 1 30.26 26.76 46.84
CA MET A 1 29.47 27.62 45.94
C MET A 1 29.81 27.23 44.51
N GLY A 2 29.15 26.21 43.96
CA GLY A 2 29.52 25.66 42.65
C GLY A 2 28.50 24.76 41.97
N GLU A 3 27.49 24.24 42.69
CA GLU A 3 26.49 23.34 42.09
C GLU A 3 25.04 23.88 42.10
N ALA A 4 24.74 24.95 42.85
CA ALA A 4 23.37 25.48 42.97
C ALA A 4 22.97 26.56 41.94
N ILE A 5 23.83 26.89 40.96
CA ILE A 5 23.53 27.91 39.93
C ILE A 5 23.15 27.28 38.58
N ILE A 6 23.38 25.98 38.40
CA ILE A 6 23.05 25.27 37.15
C ILE A 6 21.61 24.72 37.17
N GLU A 7 21.04 24.41 38.33
CA GLU A 7 19.65 23.93 38.43
C GLU A 7 18.59 25.05 38.37
N ALA A 8 18.96 26.31 38.61
CA ALA A 8 17.99 27.42 38.64
C ALA A 8 17.74 28.09 37.27
N LEU A 9 18.53 27.78 36.23
CA LEU A 9 18.35 28.33 34.87
C LEU A 9 17.59 27.40 33.93
N ALA A 10 17.22 26.19 34.38
CA ALA A 10 16.56 25.18 33.56
C ALA A 10 15.01 25.20 33.63
N GLN A 11 14.39 26.00 34.51
CA GLN A 11 12.94 25.87 34.78
C GLN A 11 12.05 27.09 34.49
N GLU A 12 12.54 28.26 34.10
CA GLU A 12 11.65 29.45 33.98
C GLU A 12 11.58 30.17 32.62
N GLN A 13 12.16 29.63 31.54
CA GLN A 13 12.06 30.27 30.20
C GLN A 13 11.43 29.42 29.09
N LEU A 14 11.02 28.18 29.38
CA LEU A 14 10.48 27.27 28.37
C LEU A 14 8.99 27.45 28.04
N VAL A 15 8.26 28.31 28.75
CA VAL A 15 6.79 28.40 28.64
C VAL A 15 6.29 29.57 27.77
N PRO A 16 6.95 30.74 27.66
CA PRO A 16 6.43 31.82 26.81
C PRO A 16 6.79 31.77 25.31
N ALA A 17 7.65 30.84 24.86
CA ALA A 17 8.05 30.75 23.45
C ALA A 17 7.02 30.02 22.55
N LEU A 18 5.98 29.42 23.13
CA LEU A 18 4.97 28.60 22.45
C LEU A 18 3.80 29.40 21.85
N VAL A 19 3.85 30.75 21.86
CA VAL A 19 2.69 31.59 21.48
C VAL A 19 2.89 32.37 20.17
N GLN A 20 4.01 32.23 19.46
CA GLN A 20 4.19 32.90 18.16
C GLN A 20 5.06 32.07 17.20
N ASP A 21 4.49 31.08 16.51
CA ASP A 21 4.82 30.85 15.09
C ASP A 21 3.90 29.79 14.47
N SER A 22 2.83 30.24 13.85
CA SER A 22 1.79 29.39 13.26
C SER A 22 1.99 29.15 11.75
N SER A 23 3.23 28.98 11.27
CA SER A 23 3.50 28.90 9.82
C SER A 23 4.58 27.93 9.29
N GLU A 24 5.28 27.12 10.11
CA GLU A 24 6.53 26.47 9.66
C GLU A 24 6.61 24.92 9.77
N THR A 25 5.68 24.17 9.16
CA THR A 25 5.77 22.67 9.06
C THR A 25 6.14 22.13 7.67
N GLY A 26 6.80 22.93 6.83
CA GLY A 26 7.81 22.42 5.91
C GLY A 26 7.41 21.53 4.71
N PHE A 27 6.14 21.32 4.38
CA PHE A 27 5.73 20.94 3.01
C PHE A 27 5.58 22.21 2.16
N GLY A 28 6.60 23.07 2.15
CA GLY A 28 6.58 24.42 1.55
C GLY A 28 6.51 24.46 0.02
N GLY A 29 6.05 23.38 -0.62
CA GLY A 29 5.85 23.24 -2.06
C GLY A 29 4.57 22.46 -2.38
N SER A 30 4.27 22.29 -3.66
CA SER A 30 3.11 21.58 -4.18
C SER A 30 3.06 20.10 -3.71
N PHE A 31 2.27 19.77 -2.68
CA PHE A 31 2.04 18.40 -2.19
C PHE A 31 0.66 17.89 -2.62
N GLY A 32 0.63 16.88 -3.49
CA GLY A 32 -0.61 16.41 -4.14
C GLY A 32 -1.18 15.08 -3.64
N THR A 33 -0.70 14.56 -2.50
CA THR A 33 -1.10 13.24 -1.99
C THR A 33 -2.04 13.36 -0.81
N ARG A 34 -3.21 12.71 -0.86
CA ARG A 34 -4.12 12.59 0.29
C ARG A 34 -3.56 11.61 1.32
N ILE A 35 -3.82 11.84 2.59
CA ILE A 35 -3.30 11.01 3.69
C ILE A 35 -4.44 10.23 4.33
N GLY A 36 -4.34 8.92 4.35
CA GLY A 36 -5.27 8.04 5.05
C GLY A 36 -4.57 6.98 5.88
N ALA A 37 -5.35 6.19 6.60
CA ALA A 37 -4.87 5.06 7.39
C ALA A 37 -5.86 3.91 7.38
N ASN A 38 -5.38 2.68 7.54
CA ASN A 38 -6.25 1.57 7.92
C ASN A 38 -6.75 1.80 9.35
N VAL A 39 -8.03 1.55 9.56
CA VAL A 39 -8.65 1.66 10.87
C VAL A 39 -8.15 0.50 11.73
N ALA A 40 -7.64 0.84 12.91
CA ALA A 40 -7.15 -0.14 13.86
C ALA A 40 -8.23 -1.18 14.20
N TRP A 41 -7.78 -2.41 14.46
CA TRP A 41 -8.65 -3.53 14.78
C TRP A 41 -8.41 -4.01 16.21
N PHE A 42 -9.46 -4.47 16.88
CA PHE A 42 -9.36 -5.02 18.22
C PHE A 42 -9.27 -6.55 18.17
N SER A 43 -8.37 -7.12 18.96
CA SER A 43 -8.23 -8.58 19.04
C SER A 43 -9.06 -9.16 20.19
N GLY A 44 -9.92 -10.14 19.89
CA GLY A 44 -10.52 -11.00 20.92
C GLY A 44 -9.53 -12.02 21.51
N SER A 45 -8.41 -12.31 20.83
CA SER A 45 -7.48 -13.38 21.20
C SER A 45 -6.28 -12.90 22.03
N ARG A 46 -5.87 -11.63 21.89
CA ARG A 46 -4.72 -11.00 22.58
C ARG A 46 -5.17 -9.86 23.50
N ALA A 47 -4.22 -9.13 24.07
CA ALA A 47 -4.51 -7.80 24.61
C ALA A 47 -5.19 -6.98 23.53
N ASN A 48 -6.36 -6.46 23.84
CA ASN A 48 -6.94 -5.40 23.05
C ASN A 48 -6.57 -4.11 23.77
N ASN A 49 -5.70 -3.28 23.25
CA ASN A 49 -5.37 -1.99 23.89
C ASN A 49 -6.13 -0.82 23.27
N LEU A 50 -7.17 -1.12 22.49
CA LEU A 50 -7.90 -0.12 21.73
C LEU A 50 -9.32 0.06 22.30
N VAL A 51 -9.65 1.30 22.64
CA VAL A 51 -10.99 1.73 23.05
C VAL A 51 -11.68 2.39 21.86
N ILE A 52 -12.21 1.57 20.95
CA ILE A 52 -12.88 2.04 19.73
C ILE A 52 -14.33 2.47 20.00
N PHE A 53 -15.04 1.69 20.82
CA PHE A 53 -16.46 1.88 21.12
C PHE A 53 -16.66 2.35 22.55
N VAL A 54 -17.65 3.22 22.76
CA VAL A 54 -18.12 3.61 24.10
C VAL A 54 -18.59 2.38 24.89
N ASN A 55 -19.30 1.47 24.23
CA ASN A 55 -19.57 0.14 24.75
C ASN A 55 -18.42 -0.80 24.40
N GLN A 56 -17.50 -1.00 25.34
CA GLN A 56 -16.30 -1.81 25.12
C GLN A 56 -16.59 -3.32 25.01
N LEU A 57 -17.82 -3.78 25.31
CA LEU A 57 -18.22 -5.18 25.06
C LEU A 57 -18.23 -5.56 23.59
N LYS A 58 -18.17 -4.60 22.68
CA LYS A 58 -17.97 -4.88 21.25
C LYS A 58 -16.67 -5.66 20.98
N GLY A 59 -15.69 -5.57 21.87
CA GLY A 59 -14.46 -6.36 21.85
C GLY A 59 -14.43 -7.57 22.80
N ALA A 60 -15.56 -7.94 23.43
CA ALA A 60 -15.63 -9.09 24.34
C ALA A 60 -15.57 -10.43 23.58
N ARG A 61 -15.17 -11.52 24.22
CA ARG A 61 -15.30 -12.87 23.64
C ARG A 61 -16.76 -13.33 23.63
N PRO A 62 -17.20 -14.12 22.64
CA PRO A 62 -18.46 -14.86 22.69
C PRO A 62 -18.62 -15.63 24.01
N TRP A 63 -19.86 -15.81 24.45
CA TRP A 63 -20.18 -16.65 25.59
C TRP A 63 -19.78 -18.08 25.30
N ASP A 64 -19.12 -18.70 26.26
CA ASP A 64 -18.62 -20.07 26.20
C ASP A 64 -19.24 -20.92 27.31
N ASP A 65 -19.29 -22.22 27.06
CA ASP A 65 -19.62 -23.27 28.02
C ASP A 65 -18.34 -24.03 28.36
N PRO A 66 -17.68 -23.69 29.49
CA PRO A 66 -16.40 -24.28 29.84
C PRO A 66 -16.44 -25.79 30.08
N ALA A 67 -17.62 -26.36 30.36
CA ALA A 67 -17.80 -27.81 30.49
C ALA A 67 -17.96 -28.51 29.13
N ASN A 68 -18.04 -27.75 28.03
CA ASN A 68 -18.19 -28.20 26.66
C ASN A 68 -19.31 -29.24 26.51
N THR A 69 -20.48 -28.94 27.08
CA THR A 69 -21.61 -29.89 27.14
C THR A 69 -22.29 -30.08 25.79
N GLY A 70 -22.03 -29.20 24.81
CA GLY A 70 -22.75 -29.12 23.55
C GLY A 70 -24.19 -28.63 23.70
N ARG A 71 -24.56 -28.10 24.88
CA ARG A 71 -25.92 -27.68 25.20
C ARG A 71 -26.02 -26.16 25.39
N MET A 72 -25.16 -25.34 24.80
CA MET A 72 -25.41 -23.90 24.80
C MET A 72 -26.64 -23.54 23.95
N ALA A 73 -27.33 -22.46 24.33
CA ALA A 73 -28.41 -21.87 23.54
C ALA A 73 -28.35 -20.35 23.68
N TYR A 74 -28.49 -19.65 22.55
CA TYR A 74 -28.37 -18.19 22.46
C TYR A 74 -29.68 -17.57 21.97
N ASP A 75 -29.93 -16.31 22.33
CA ASP A 75 -30.89 -15.48 21.62
C ASP A 75 -30.30 -14.93 20.30
N ALA A 76 -31.10 -14.16 19.55
CA ALA A 76 -30.67 -13.58 18.28
C ALA A 76 -29.49 -12.59 18.40
N ASN A 77 -29.24 -12.04 19.60
CA ASN A 77 -28.18 -11.07 19.86
C ASN A 77 -26.95 -11.71 20.53
N GLY A 78 -26.93 -13.04 20.67
CA GLY A 78 -25.78 -13.80 21.17
C GLY A 78 -25.73 -13.99 22.68
N TYR A 79 -26.82 -13.70 23.41
CA TYR A 79 -26.85 -13.89 24.87
C TYR A 79 -27.35 -15.29 25.25
N PRO A 80 -26.76 -15.92 26.28
CA PRO A 80 -27.15 -17.26 26.71
C PRO A 80 -28.56 -17.26 27.32
N THR A 81 -29.40 -18.16 26.83
CA THR A 81 -30.78 -18.35 27.33
C THR A 81 -30.90 -19.47 28.36
N ARG A 82 -29.80 -20.22 28.61
CA ARG A 82 -29.67 -21.22 29.67
C ARG A 82 -28.21 -21.39 30.11
N VAL A 83 -28.02 -21.97 31.29
CA VAL A 83 -26.70 -22.38 31.81
C VAL A 83 -26.64 -23.92 31.84
N PRO A 84 -25.83 -24.56 30.99
CA PRO A 84 -25.86 -26.02 30.84
C PRO A 84 -25.28 -26.81 32.01
N ASP A 85 -24.12 -26.37 32.53
CA ASP A 85 -23.43 -27.00 33.65
C ASP A 85 -22.58 -25.97 34.40
N GLY A 86 -22.90 -25.75 35.68
CA GLY A 86 -22.20 -24.81 36.56
C GLY A 86 -22.35 -23.32 36.19
N TYR A 87 -21.74 -22.89 35.09
CA TYR A 87 -21.76 -21.51 34.60
C TYR A 87 -21.42 -21.44 33.10
N VAL A 88 -21.83 -20.33 32.47
CA VAL A 88 -21.33 -19.90 31.16
C VAL A 88 -20.45 -18.67 31.36
N ALA A 89 -19.45 -18.47 30.51
CA ALA A 89 -18.48 -17.40 30.71
C ALA A 89 -18.24 -16.57 29.45
N SER A 90 -18.00 -15.28 29.64
CA SER A 90 -17.48 -14.40 28.60
C SER A 90 -16.34 -13.57 29.16
N GLN A 91 -15.29 -13.39 28.37
CA GLN A 91 -14.21 -12.47 28.68
C GLN A 91 -14.57 -11.09 28.15
N LEU A 92 -14.88 -10.16 29.06
CA LEU A 92 -15.39 -8.84 28.73
C LEU A 92 -14.28 -7.88 28.28
N LEU A 93 -13.11 -7.95 28.91
CA LEU A 93 -11.98 -7.05 28.67
C LEU A 93 -10.64 -7.78 28.80
N VAL A 94 -9.66 -7.42 27.98
CA VAL A 94 -8.24 -7.80 28.13
C VAL A 94 -7.37 -6.61 27.76
N ARG A 95 -6.49 -6.19 28.68
CA ARG A 95 -5.50 -5.12 28.45
C ARG A 95 -4.09 -5.63 28.77
N SER A 96 -3.08 -5.13 28.07
CA SER A 96 -1.67 -5.31 28.46
C SER A 96 -1.21 -4.18 29.36
N LYS A 97 -0.07 -4.37 30.02
CA LYS A 97 0.60 -3.32 30.81
C LYS A 97 0.91 -2.03 30.03
N ASP A 98 0.89 -2.06 28.69
CA ASP A 98 1.22 -0.90 27.84
C ASP A 98 0.19 0.23 27.94
N VAL A 99 -1.02 -0.08 28.44
CA VAL A 99 -2.08 0.89 28.71
C VAL A 99 -2.43 1.00 30.21
N ALA A 100 -1.53 0.54 31.08
CA ALA A 100 -1.71 0.66 32.52
C ALA A 100 -1.81 2.13 32.96
N ASN A 101 -2.83 2.42 33.77
CA ASN A 101 -3.11 3.76 34.30
C ASN A 101 -3.46 4.79 33.22
N ILE A 102 -3.95 4.36 32.06
CA ILE A 102 -4.40 5.24 30.98
C ILE A 102 -5.93 5.12 30.86
N PRO A 103 -6.73 6.05 31.40
CA PRO A 103 -8.15 6.11 31.09
C PRO A 103 -8.37 6.39 29.60
N PRO A 104 -9.39 5.81 28.94
CA PRO A 104 -10.39 4.87 29.44
C PRO A 104 -10.04 3.39 29.24
N HIS A 105 -8.75 3.07 29.08
CA HIS A 105 -8.28 1.68 28.95
C HIS A 105 -8.34 0.94 30.28
N THR A 106 -8.00 1.65 31.37
CA THR A 106 -8.09 1.21 32.78
C THR A 106 -8.83 2.23 33.64
N GLY A 107 -9.29 1.82 34.82
CA GLY A 107 -10.03 2.67 35.75
C GLY A 107 -11.38 2.04 36.11
N THR A 108 -12.35 2.86 36.51
CA THR A 108 -13.68 2.38 36.89
C THR A 108 -14.58 2.23 35.66
N PHE A 109 -15.13 1.03 35.50
CA PHE A 109 -16.12 0.70 34.48
C PHE A 109 -17.48 0.47 35.13
N ARG A 110 -18.54 0.79 34.38
CA ARG A 110 -19.91 0.40 34.70
C ARG A 110 -20.36 -0.69 33.74
N LEU A 111 -20.77 -1.83 34.28
CA LEU A 111 -21.49 -2.86 33.53
C LEU A 111 -22.99 -2.60 33.68
N PHE A 112 -23.65 -2.32 32.55
CA PHE A 112 -25.11 -2.28 32.43
C PHE A 112 -25.64 -3.62 31.92
N GLY A 113 -26.90 -3.93 32.24
CA GLY A 113 -27.61 -5.05 31.65
C GLY A 113 -29.11 -5.03 31.91
N GLN A 114 -29.83 -5.92 31.23
CA GLN A 114 -31.24 -6.21 31.45
C GLN A 114 -31.44 -7.68 31.79
N GLY A 115 -32.60 -8.00 32.36
CA GLY A 115 -33.00 -9.35 32.71
C GLY A 115 -32.45 -9.86 34.03
N SER A 116 -32.87 -11.08 34.37
CA SER A 116 -32.75 -11.68 35.69
C SER A 116 -31.81 -12.89 35.69
N GLY A 117 -30.99 -12.99 36.73
CA GLY A 117 -29.99 -14.04 36.88
C GLY A 117 -28.94 -13.77 37.96
N VAL A 118 -28.00 -14.70 38.07
CA VAL A 118 -26.86 -14.63 38.99
C VAL A 118 -25.56 -14.72 38.21
N PHE A 119 -24.65 -13.78 38.43
CA PHE A 119 -23.35 -13.73 37.77
C PHE A 119 -22.24 -13.34 38.74
N SER A 120 -20.99 -13.39 38.29
CA SER A 120 -19.84 -12.80 38.95
C SER A 120 -18.99 -12.03 37.95
N LEU A 121 -18.13 -11.15 38.46
CA LEU A 121 -17.06 -10.50 37.72
C LEU A 121 -15.73 -10.92 38.35
N VAL A 122 -14.84 -11.44 37.52
CA VAL A 122 -13.56 -12.01 37.95
C VAL A 122 -12.43 -11.31 37.20
N LEU A 123 -11.56 -10.65 37.96
CA LEU A 123 -10.31 -10.07 37.47
C LEU A 123 -9.20 -11.11 37.59
N SER A 124 -8.40 -11.30 36.54
CA SER A 124 -7.26 -12.24 36.59
C SER A 124 -6.20 -11.85 37.63
N SER A 125 -6.07 -10.55 37.92
CA SER A 125 -5.17 -10.00 38.93
C SER A 125 -5.64 -10.23 40.37
N ASN A 126 -6.92 -10.56 40.58
CA ASN A 126 -7.49 -10.73 41.92
C ASN A 126 -7.54 -12.22 42.33
N LYS A 127 -6.84 -12.57 43.41
CA LYS A 127 -6.84 -13.93 44.00
C LYS A 127 -7.93 -14.14 45.07
N GLY A 128 -8.81 -13.16 45.28
CA GLY A 128 -9.89 -13.21 46.24
C GLY A 128 -11.03 -14.19 45.87
N ALA A 129 -11.92 -14.44 46.83
CA ALA A 129 -13.09 -15.30 46.62
C ALA A 129 -14.07 -14.67 45.60
N GLU A 130 -14.53 -15.46 44.65
CA GLU A 130 -15.51 -15.06 43.64
C GLU A 130 -16.85 -14.70 44.29
N ARG A 131 -17.30 -13.45 44.11
CA ARG A 131 -18.57 -12.96 44.65
C ARG A 131 -19.68 -13.10 43.61
N GLN A 132 -20.72 -13.86 43.94
CA GLN A 132 -21.94 -13.91 43.14
C GLN A 132 -22.83 -12.67 43.39
N ILE A 133 -23.31 -12.09 42.30
CA ILE A 133 -24.14 -10.90 42.22
C ILE A 133 -25.50 -11.31 41.68
N ARG A 134 -26.56 -10.94 42.39
CA ARG A 134 -27.95 -11.14 41.96
C ARG A 134 -28.43 -9.86 41.30
N THR A 135 -28.79 -9.93 40.02
CA THR A 135 -29.32 -8.80 39.22
C THR A 135 -30.48 -8.08 39.92
N ALA A 136 -31.37 -8.81 40.60
CA ALA A 136 -32.50 -8.25 41.36
C ALA A 136 -32.11 -7.35 42.55
N LEU A 137 -30.84 -7.34 42.96
CA LEU A 137 -30.32 -6.51 44.06
C LEU A 137 -29.49 -5.33 43.56
N LEU A 138 -29.32 -5.17 42.25
CA LEU A 138 -28.54 -4.09 41.67
C LEU A 138 -29.38 -2.82 41.53
N PRO A 139 -28.75 -1.63 41.64
CA PRO A 139 -29.40 -0.37 41.30
C PRO A 139 -29.78 -0.37 39.82
N THR A 140 -30.77 0.45 39.48
CA THR A 140 -31.26 0.61 38.11
C THR A 140 -31.13 2.05 37.61
N GLU A 141 -31.01 2.21 36.29
CA GLU A 141 -30.91 3.48 35.58
C GLU A 141 -31.74 3.42 34.29
N GLU A 142 -32.45 4.50 33.96
CA GLU A 142 -33.19 4.64 32.70
C GLU A 142 -32.31 5.31 31.63
N ILE A 143 -32.07 4.61 30.52
CA ILE A 143 -31.26 5.10 29.40
C ILE A 143 -32.00 4.83 28.10
N GLY A 144 -32.28 5.86 27.30
CA GLY A 144 -32.96 5.72 26.00
C GLY A 144 -34.33 5.04 26.08
N GLY A 145 -35.06 5.21 27.19
CA GLY A 145 -36.36 4.58 27.43
C GLY A 145 -36.30 3.11 27.84
N LYS A 146 -35.13 2.61 28.24
CA LYS A 146 -34.93 1.26 28.77
C LYS A 146 -34.37 1.33 30.20
N THR A 147 -34.90 0.48 31.08
CA THR A 147 -34.35 0.25 32.42
C THR A 147 -33.18 -0.72 32.36
N TYR A 148 -32.02 -0.31 32.84
CA TYR A 148 -30.84 -1.16 33.01
C TYR A 148 -30.53 -1.34 34.49
N TRP A 149 -30.21 -2.57 34.93
CA TRP A 149 -29.44 -2.73 36.15
C TRP A 149 -27.98 -2.38 35.87
N TYR A 150 -27.24 -1.93 36.89
CA TYR A 150 -25.81 -1.67 36.73
C TYR A 150 -24.97 -2.05 37.95
N VAL A 151 -23.69 -2.30 37.71
CA VAL A 151 -22.65 -2.48 38.74
C VAL A 151 -21.34 -1.84 38.28
N ASP A 152 -20.65 -1.16 39.20
CA ASP A 152 -19.33 -0.60 38.94
C ASP A 152 -18.23 -1.62 39.29
N VAL A 153 -17.18 -1.66 38.48
CA VAL A 153 -16.01 -2.53 38.63
C VAL A 153 -14.74 -1.74 38.32
N ASP A 154 -13.80 -1.74 39.25
CA ASP A 154 -12.48 -1.18 39.02
C ASP A 154 -11.62 -2.18 38.26
N PHE A 155 -11.01 -1.73 37.16
CA PHE A 155 -10.12 -2.52 36.33
C PHE A 155 -8.74 -1.88 36.33
N GLU A 156 -7.83 -2.49 37.07
CA GLU A 156 -6.43 -2.12 37.15
C GLU A 156 -5.57 -3.29 36.66
N ILE A 157 -4.50 -2.96 35.93
CA ILE A 157 -3.54 -3.95 35.48
C ILE A 157 -2.57 -4.25 36.63
N GLY A 158 -2.49 -5.53 37.00
CA GLY A 158 -1.57 -6.00 38.04
C GLY A 158 -0.12 -6.10 37.55
N GLU A 159 0.73 -6.81 38.31
CA GLU A 159 2.14 -7.07 37.91
C GLU A 159 2.28 -7.94 36.65
N ASP A 160 1.21 -8.64 36.27
CA ASP A 160 1.17 -9.49 35.08
C ASP A 160 1.23 -8.67 33.77
N ALA A 161 1.82 -9.25 32.73
CA ALA A 161 1.88 -8.62 31.41
C ALA A 161 0.50 -8.34 30.79
N LEU A 162 -0.53 -9.09 31.22
CA LEU A 162 -1.91 -9.01 30.75
C LEU A 162 -2.89 -9.10 31.93
N THR A 163 -3.95 -8.29 31.92
CA THR A 163 -5.07 -8.42 32.87
C THR A 163 -6.39 -8.62 32.12
N GLN A 164 -7.26 -9.48 32.67
CA GLN A 164 -8.54 -9.85 32.06
C GLN A 164 -9.70 -9.61 33.04
N LEU A 165 -10.82 -9.11 32.52
CA LEU A 165 -12.11 -9.09 33.20
C LEU A 165 -13.01 -10.15 32.58
N ARG A 166 -13.43 -11.14 33.37
CA ARG A 166 -14.37 -12.18 32.94
C ARG A 166 -15.69 -12.06 33.68
N MET A 167 -16.77 -12.33 32.99
CA MET A 167 -18.09 -12.52 33.57
C MET A 167 -18.45 -14.01 33.53
N ARG A 168 -18.87 -14.56 34.66
CA ARG A 168 -19.47 -15.90 34.72
C ARG A 168 -20.93 -15.78 35.09
N SER A 169 -21.82 -16.38 34.32
CA SER A 169 -23.26 -16.44 34.62
C SER A 169 -23.61 -17.85 35.10
N PHE A 170 -24.10 -17.94 36.34
CA PHE A 170 -24.46 -19.18 37.02
C PHE A 170 -25.94 -19.53 36.83
N SER A 171 -26.77 -18.52 36.59
CA SER A 171 -28.17 -18.71 36.25
C SER A 171 -28.70 -17.56 35.41
N VAL A 172 -29.63 -17.90 34.52
CA VAL A 172 -30.43 -16.95 33.74
C VAL A 172 -31.89 -17.35 33.86
N MET A 173 -32.79 -16.37 33.89
CA MET A 173 -34.23 -16.62 33.94
C MET A 173 -34.79 -16.85 32.53
N PRO A 174 -35.39 -18.01 32.21
CA PRO A 174 -35.99 -18.22 30.90
C PRO A 174 -37.07 -17.17 30.57
N GLY A 175 -36.98 -16.56 29.40
CA GLY A 175 -37.89 -15.47 28.98
C GLY A 175 -37.53 -14.08 29.52
N ASP A 176 -36.62 -14.00 30.49
CA ASP A 176 -36.03 -12.75 30.99
C ASP A 176 -34.54 -12.95 31.30
N HIS A 177 -33.80 -13.55 30.36
CA HIS A 177 -32.38 -13.86 30.57
C HIS A 177 -31.52 -12.59 30.56
N ILE A 178 -30.32 -12.69 31.13
CA ILE A 178 -29.33 -11.60 31.14
C ILE A 178 -28.97 -11.24 29.69
N ARG A 179 -29.23 -9.99 29.30
CA ARG A 179 -29.06 -9.48 27.92
C ARG A 179 -28.79 -7.97 27.91
N ASP A 180 -28.62 -7.41 26.71
CA ASP A 180 -28.38 -5.98 26.48
C ASP A 180 -27.25 -5.40 27.35
N LEU A 181 -26.19 -6.20 27.55
CA LEU A 181 -25.04 -5.80 28.32
C LEU A 181 -24.26 -4.66 27.64
N ALA A 182 -23.76 -3.72 28.44
CA ALA A 182 -22.79 -2.71 28.02
C ALA A 182 -21.72 -2.49 29.09
N LEU A 183 -20.45 -2.52 28.71
CA LEU A 183 -19.32 -2.20 29.60
C LEU A 183 -18.75 -0.85 29.18
N VAL A 184 -18.94 0.15 30.04
CA VAL A 184 -18.68 1.55 29.72
C VAL A 184 -17.73 2.11 30.76
N HIS A 185 -16.61 2.70 30.34
CA HIS A 185 -15.72 3.40 31.25
C HIS A 185 -16.41 4.66 31.81
N HIS A 186 -16.13 5.06 33.06
CA HIS A 186 -16.81 6.18 33.71
C HIS A 186 -16.70 7.50 32.92
N THR A 187 -15.57 7.75 32.27
CA THR A 187 -15.38 8.94 31.39
C THR A 187 -16.28 8.93 30.15
N HIS A 188 -16.82 7.78 29.76
CA HIS A 188 -17.70 7.62 28.60
C HIS A 188 -19.19 7.48 28.95
N LEU A 189 -19.58 7.54 30.24
CA LEU A 189 -20.98 7.38 30.65
C LEU A 189 -21.93 8.40 30.01
N THR A 190 -21.51 9.65 29.89
CA THR A 190 -22.30 10.69 29.22
C THR A 190 -22.45 10.40 27.72
N ALA A 191 -21.37 9.98 27.07
CA ALA A 191 -21.41 9.59 25.66
C ALA A 191 -22.36 8.40 25.44
N PHE A 192 -22.33 7.40 26.34
CA PHE A 192 -23.22 6.25 26.30
C PHE A 192 -24.69 6.63 26.45
N ARG A 193 -25.00 7.49 27.44
CA ARG A 193 -26.37 7.99 27.67
C ARG A 193 -26.92 8.78 26.48
N ASN A 194 -26.04 9.48 25.76
CA ASN A 194 -26.38 10.22 24.56
C ASN A 194 -26.41 9.35 23.29
N GLY A 195 -26.19 8.04 23.40
CA GLY A 195 -26.22 7.10 22.28
C GLY A 195 -25.00 7.18 21.36
N HIS A 196 -23.88 7.73 21.81
CA HIS A 196 -22.65 7.72 21.02
C HIS A 196 -22.11 6.29 20.86
N ILE A 197 -21.75 5.93 19.62
CA ILE A 197 -21.22 4.61 19.27
C ILE A 197 -19.72 4.53 19.57
N PHE A 198 -18.96 5.51 19.09
CA PHE A 198 -17.50 5.54 19.12
C PHE A 198 -16.97 6.35 20.29
N ALA A 199 -15.83 5.93 20.83
CA ALA A 199 -15.11 6.69 21.83
C ALA A 199 -14.76 8.09 21.26
N PRO A 200 -14.98 9.19 22.01
CA PRO A 200 -14.72 10.54 21.51
C PRO A 200 -13.28 10.75 21.04
N GLU A 201 -12.31 10.23 21.79
CA GLU A 201 -10.89 10.30 21.47
C GLU A 201 -10.56 9.54 20.17
N PHE A 202 -11.17 8.37 19.93
CA PHE A 202 -10.98 7.63 18.68
C PHE A 202 -11.48 8.40 17.46
N VAL A 203 -12.63 9.07 17.59
CA VAL A 203 -13.15 9.94 16.52
C VAL A 203 -12.20 11.10 16.27
N ALA A 204 -11.67 11.72 17.33
CA ALA A 204 -10.75 12.85 17.22
C ALA A 204 -9.43 12.44 16.54
N ASP A 205 -8.84 11.30 16.92
CA ASP A 205 -7.62 10.77 16.31
C ASP A 205 -7.84 10.53 14.79
N LEU A 206 -8.97 9.94 14.41
CA LEU A 206 -9.24 9.61 13.01
C LEU A 206 -9.61 10.81 12.12
N GLN A 207 -9.98 11.96 12.70
CA GLN A 207 -10.17 13.21 11.95
C GLN A 207 -8.88 13.78 11.36
N ALA A 208 -7.72 13.23 11.75
CA ALA A 208 -6.42 13.56 11.19
C ALA A 208 -6.19 12.99 9.77
N TYR A 209 -7.12 12.20 9.24
CA TYR A 209 -7.01 11.54 7.94
C TYR A 209 -8.07 12.05 6.94
N ASP A 210 -7.79 11.92 5.64
CA ASP A 210 -8.72 12.18 4.54
C ASP A 210 -9.53 10.93 4.19
N SER A 211 -8.97 9.74 4.46
CA SER A 211 -9.58 8.45 4.16
C SER A 211 -9.26 7.41 5.22
N LEU A 212 -10.22 6.52 5.46
CA LEU A 212 -10.11 5.38 6.37
C LEU A 212 -10.32 4.07 5.63
N ARG A 213 -9.35 3.14 5.70
CA ARG A 213 -9.48 1.79 5.14
C ARG A 213 -10.00 0.80 6.18
N PHE A 214 -10.93 -0.07 5.79
CA PHE A 214 -11.67 -0.97 6.67
C PHE A 214 -11.38 -2.45 6.33
N MET A 215 -10.11 -2.82 6.22
CA MET A 215 -9.71 -4.17 5.79
C MET A 215 -9.98 -5.22 6.89
N ASP A 216 -9.56 -4.95 8.12
CA ASP A 216 -9.78 -5.86 9.26
C ASP A 216 -11.23 -5.88 9.73
N TRP A 217 -11.90 -4.72 9.73
CA TRP A 217 -13.31 -4.60 10.13
C TRP A 217 -14.24 -5.39 9.21
N MET A 218 -13.89 -5.48 7.92
CA MET A 218 -14.61 -6.28 6.94
C MET A 218 -14.17 -7.74 6.91
N ARG A 219 -13.15 -8.16 7.68
CA ARG A 219 -12.62 -9.53 7.68
C ARG A 219 -12.04 -9.95 6.30
N ALA A 220 -11.43 -9.02 5.56
CA ALA A 220 -11.04 -9.27 4.17
C ALA A 220 -9.99 -10.39 3.95
N ASN A 221 -9.22 -10.77 4.98
CA ASN A 221 -8.21 -11.84 4.91
C ASN A 221 -8.77 -13.26 5.16
N LYS A 222 -10.06 -13.38 5.51
CA LYS A 222 -10.69 -14.61 5.99
C LYS A 222 -12.00 -14.88 5.24
N ILE A 223 -12.42 -16.15 5.18
CA ILE A 223 -13.66 -16.55 4.51
C ILE A 223 -14.67 -17.12 5.50
N GLU A 224 -15.96 -16.99 5.23
CA GLU A 224 -17.09 -17.28 6.12
C GLU A 224 -17.46 -18.78 6.22
N GLU A 225 -16.68 -19.71 5.65
CA GLU A 225 -17.09 -21.13 5.56
C GLU A 225 -17.57 -21.73 6.90
N ASP A 226 -18.84 -22.16 6.91
CA ASP A 226 -19.45 -23.03 7.92
C ASP A 226 -18.86 -24.43 7.79
N GLY A 227 -17.72 -24.64 8.42
CA GLY A 227 -17.04 -25.93 8.37
C GLY A 227 -15.54 -25.74 8.46
N ASP A 228 -14.87 -26.74 9.02
CA ASP A 228 -13.42 -26.84 9.09
C ASP A 228 -12.72 -26.22 7.87
N GLY A 229 -11.89 -25.22 8.15
CA GLY A 229 -10.75 -24.91 7.30
C GLY A 229 -9.94 -26.19 7.02
N TRP A 230 -10.33 -26.92 5.98
CA TRP A 230 -9.62 -27.98 5.27
C TRP A 230 -9.19 -29.23 6.07
N SER A 231 -9.86 -29.63 7.16
CA SER A 231 -9.65 -30.95 7.79
C SER A 231 -10.91 -31.52 8.44
N LYS A 232 -11.22 -32.82 8.25
CA LYS A 232 -12.37 -33.64 8.73
C LYS A 232 -12.92 -33.49 10.18
N ALA A 233 -12.38 -32.61 11.01
CA ALA A 233 -12.78 -32.42 12.40
C ALA A 233 -12.99 -30.93 12.69
N GLY A 234 -14.12 -30.40 12.23
CA GLY A 234 -14.58 -29.02 12.42
C GLY A 234 -14.56 -28.46 13.84
N SER A 235 -14.64 -27.13 13.91
CA SER A 235 -14.99 -26.38 15.12
C SER A 235 -16.49 -26.53 15.41
N ASP A 236 -16.85 -26.87 16.64
CA ASP A 236 -18.24 -27.12 17.06
C ASP A 236 -19.14 -25.87 17.14
N TRP A 237 -18.65 -24.70 16.69
CA TRP A 237 -19.39 -23.44 16.81
C TRP A 237 -19.29 -22.61 15.52
N THR A 238 -20.44 -22.42 14.88
CA THR A 238 -20.71 -21.36 13.90
C THR A 238 -21.62 -20.34 14.58
N SER A 239 -21.41 -19.02 14.41
CA SER A 239 -22.39 -18.08 14.98
C SER A 239 -23.74 -18.31 14.30
N PRO A 240 -24.85 -18.24 15.06
CA PRO A 240 -26.17 -18.67 14.61
C PRO A 240 -26.75 -17.87 13.44
N ASN A 241 -26.11 -16.76 13.01
CA ASN A 241 -26.49 -16.01 11.81
C ASN A 241 -25.27 -15.32 11.17
N PRO A 242 -24.59 -15.94 10.20
CA PRO A 242 -23.42 -15.36 9.51
C PRO A 242 -23.76 -14.06 8.75
N GLU A 243 -24.88 -14.04 8.03
CA GLU A 243 -25.30 -12.89 7.22
C GLU A 243 -25.65 -11.64 8.05
N GLN A 244 -26.22 -11.80 9.26
CA GLN A 244 -26.52 -10.67 10.14
C GLN A 244 -25.28 -9.90 10.60
N ARG A 245 -24.07 -10.49 10.52
CA ARG A 245 -22.83 -9.91 11.07
C ARG A 245 -22.33 -8.71 10.28
N PHE A 246 -22.64 -8.63 8.99
CA PHE A 246 -22.25 -7.50 8.14
C PHE A 246 -23.23 -6.32 8.22
N VAL A 247 -24.43 -6.53 8.79
CA VAL A 247 -25.53 -5.56 8.71
C VAL A 247 -26.09 -5.12 10.05
N SER A 248 -26.10 -5.98 11.08
CA SER A 248 -26.73 -5.68 12.36
C SER A 248 -25.73 -5.41 13.49
N PRO A 249 -25.81 -4.23 14.15
CA PRO A 249 -25.02 -3.94 15.35
C PRO A 249 -25.60 -4.52 16.64
N SER A 250 -26.74 -5.24 16.56
CA SER A 250 -27.47 -5.75 17.72
C SER A 250 -26.79 -6.95 18.40
N TYR A 251 -25.93 -7.68 17.68
CA TYR A 251 -25.12 -8.72 18.32
C TYR A 251 -24.15 -8.07 19.33
N TYR A 252 -24.04 -8.66 20.51
CA TYR A 252 -23.44 -7.96 21.65
C TYR A 252 -21.93 -7.70 21.50
N THR A 253 -21.22 -8.55 20.76
CA THR A 253 -19.80 -8.44 20.44
C THR A 253 -19.57 -8.53 18.94
N PHE A 254 -18.48 -7.96 18.44
CA PHE A 254 -18.06 -8.14 17.06
C PHE A 254 -17.03 -9.26 16.91
N ASN A 255 -16.54 -9.83 18.01
CA ASN A 255 -15.76 -11.07 17.96
C ASN A 255 -16.70 -12.23 17.64
N ASN A 256 -16.44 -12.93 16.55
CA ASN A 256 -17.44 -13.77 15.92
C ASN A 256 -17.20 -15.27 16.07
N HIS A 257 -16.20 -15.75 16.82
CA HIS A 257 -15.95 -17.18 17.07
C HIS A 257 -15.90 -17.49 18.59
N ALA A 258 -16.70 -18.45 19.08
CA ALA A 258 -16.61 -18.94 20.45
C ALA A 258 -15.44 -19.94 20.63
N GLY A 259 -14.77 -19.84 21.77
CA GLY A 259 -13.56 -20.62 22.05
C GLY A 259 -13.83 -21.82 22.93
N GLY A 260 -13.55 -23.03 22.43
CA GLY A 260 -12.94 -24.10 23.25
C GLY A 260 -11.43 -24.16 22.98
N PRO A 261 -10.65 -25.02 23.67
CA PRO A 261 -9.19 -25.15 23.48
C PRO A 261 -8.74 -25.40 22.04
N LYS A 262 -9.63 -25.94 21.18
CA LYS A 262 -9.39 -26.18 19.74
C LYS A 262 -9.49 -24.91 18.87
N ASN A 263 -10.13 -23.86 19.36
CA ASN A 263 -10.42 -22.61 18.63
C ASN A 263 -9.61 -21.42 19.18
N GLU A 264 -8.79 -21.63 20.22
CA GLU A 264 -7.84 -20.62 20.70
C GLU A 264 -6.90 -20.22 19.57
N GLY A 265 -6.96 -18.94 19.16
CA GLY A 265 -6.20 -18.39 18.04
C GLY A 265 -7.01 -18.13 16.76
N ARG A 266 -8.31 -18.46 16.72
CA ARG A 266 -9.22 -18.17 15.60
C ARG A 266 -10.29 -17.13 15.92
N PHE A 267 -10.03 -16.19 16.83
CA PHE A 267 -11.01 -15.11 17.09
C PHE A 267 -10.88 -14.04 16.01
N GLU A 268 -11.98 -13.73 15.34
CA GLU A 268 -12.02 -12.74 14.28
C GLU A 268 -13.13 -11.73 14.54
N VAL A 269 -12.95 -10.53 13.99
CA VAL A 269 -13.86 -9.41 14.16
C VAL A 269 -14.59 -9.15 12.86
N THR A 270 -15.88 -8.85 12.95
CA THR A 270 -16.64 -8.27 11.84
C THR A 270 -17.44 -7.10 12.37
N VAL A 271 -17.15 -5.91 11.88
CA VAL A 271 -17.89 -4.69 12.23
C VAL A 271 -18.94 -4.44 11.14
N PRO A 272 -20.22 -4.21 11.50
CA PRO A 272 -21.27 -3.98 10.52
C PRO A 272 -21.03 -2.76 9.63
N ILE A 273 -21.50 -2.83 8.39
CA ILE A 273 -21.41 -1.73 7.40
C ILE A 273 -22.03 -0.43 7.93
N SER A 274 -23.06 -0.53 8.77
CA SER A 274 -23.70 0.61 9.42
C SER A 274 -22.75 1.39 10.33
N HIS A 275 -21.82 0.71 11.00
CA HIS A 275 -20.82 1.35 11.85
C HIS A 275 -19.66 1.91 11.02
N ILE A 276 -19.26 1.25 9.93
CA ILE A 276 -18.29 1.81 8.97
C ILE A 276 -18.80 3.15 8.42
N VAL A 277 -20.06 3.19 7.94
CA VAL A 277 -20.69 4.42 7.44
C VAL A 277 -20.85 5.46 8.55
N ALA A 278 -21.27 5.06 9.75
CA ALA A 278 -21.41 5.98 10.87
C ALA A 278 -20.07 6.61 11.28
N LEU A 279 -18.97 5.85 11.25
CA LEU A 279 -17.64 6.36 11.55
C LEU A 279 -17.22 7.36 10.47
N ALA A 280 -17.30 6.98 9.20
CA ALA A 280 -16.95 7.84 8.06
C ALA A 280 -17.71 9.18 8.08
N ASN A 281 -19.03 9.14 8.32
CA ASN A 281 -19.84 10.35 8.45
C ASN A 281 -19.44 11.20 9.66
N ARG A 282 -19.02 10.57 10.76
CA ARG A 282 -18.67 11.27 11.99
C ARG A 282 -17.29 11.93 11.92
N THR A 283 -16.35 11.29 11.24
CA THR A 283 -14.99 11.80 11.03
C THR A 283 -14.89 12.71 9.80
N GLY A 284 -15.85 12.62 8.86
CA GLY A 284 -15.81 13.36 7.60
C GLY A 284 -14.75 12.80 6.65
N THR A 285 -14.53 11.48 6.66
CA THR A 285 -13.45 10.81 5.92
C THR A 285 -13.98 9.82 4.91
N ASP A 286 -13.33 9.71 3.75
CA ASP A 286 -13.69 8.77 2.70
C ASP A 286 -13.47 7.32 3.14
N PRO A 287 -14.51 6.45 3.16
CA PRO A 287 -14.33 5.06 3.51
C PRO A 287 -13.76 4.25 2.33
N TRP A 288 -12.66 3.54 2.57
CA TRP A 288 -12.14 2.49 1.71
C TRP A 288 -12.53 1.13 2.28
N ILE A 289 -13.48 0.47 1.63
CA ILE A 289 -14.10 -0.78 2.08
C ILE A 289 -13.50 -1.94 1.29
N THR A 290 -12.79 -2.83 1.99
CA THR A 290 -12.23 -4.06 1.40
C THR A 290 -13.22 -5.21 1.56
N LEU A 291 -13.72 -5.74 0.46
CA LEU A 291 -14.69 -6.83 0.40
C LEU A 291 -14.03 -8.18 0.69
N PRO A 292 -14.62 -9.03 1.54
CA PRO A 292 -14.28 -10.44 1.60
C PRO A 292 -14.38 -11.12 0.24
N VAL A 293 -13.48 -12.06 -0.05
CA VAL A 293 -13.44 -12.74 -1.36
C VAL A 293 -14.67 -13.62 -1.65
N ASP A 294 -15.38 -14.04 -0.61
CA ASP A 294 -16.61 -14.83 -0.68
C ASP A 294 -17.87 -13.97 -0.76
N THR A 295 -17.72 -12.66 -0.98
CA THR A 295 -18.85 -11.75 -1.18
C THR A 295 -19.73 -12.20 -2.35
N THR A 296 -20.99 -12.50 -2.05
CA THR A 296 -22.02 -12.86 -3.03
C THR A 296 -22.59 -11.61 -3.72
N ASP A 297 -23.26 -11.80 -4.86
CA ASP A 297 -23.92 -10.70 -5.59
C ASP A 297 -25.00 -10.01 -4.74
N ALA A 298 -25.80 -10.81 -4.02
CA ALA A 298 -26.84 -10.29 -3.13
C ALA A 298 -26.24 -9.45 -2.00
N ARG A 299 -25.13 -9.90 -1.41
CA ARG A 299 -24.39 -9.16 -0.37
C ARG A 299 -23.83 -7.86 -0.93
N ALA A 300 -23.19 -7.89 -2.09
CA ALA A 300 -22.67 -6.67 -2.73
C ALA A 300 -23.78 -5.66 -3.04
N ALA A 301 -24.94 -6.11 -3.52
CA ALA A 301 -26.10 -5.25 -3.76
C ALA A 301 -26.63 -4.60 -2.47
N GLU A 302 -26.72 -5.37 -1.38
CA GLU A 302 -27.17 -4.84 -0.08
C GLU A 302 -26.18 -3.84 0.52
N LEU A 303 -24.89 -4.16 0.50
CA LEU A 303 -23.81 -3.27 0.95
C LEU A 303 -23.81 -1.98 0.13
N GLY A 304 -23.82 -2.10 -1.20
CA GLY A 304 -23.85 -0.96 -2.12
C GLY A 304 -25.05 -0.05 -1.86
N ARG A 305 -26.26 -0.62 -1.74
CA ARG A 305 -27.48 0.15 -1.45
C ARG A 305 -27.40 0.85 -0.10
N TYR A 306 -26.94 0.16 0.94
CA TYR A 306 -26.84 0.75 2.27
C TYR A 306 -25.86 1.93 2.28
N VAL A 307 -24.65 1.75 1.75
CA VAL A 307 -23.63 2.81 1.72
C VAL A 307 -24.09 3.97 0.84
N ALA A 308 -24.61 3.71 -0.36
CA ALA A 308 -25.11 4.76 -1.26
C ALA A 308 -26.24 5.59 -0.63
N THR A 309 -27.05 5.00 0.25
CA THR A 309 -28.16 5.68 0.92
C THR A 309 -27.72 6.47 2.16
N HIS A 310 -26.79 5.95 2.95
CA HIS A 310 -26.50 6.47 4.30
C HIS A 310 -25.15 7.19 4.44
N LEU A 311 -24.22 6.98 3.51
CA LEU A 311 -22.96 7.72 3.51
C LEU A 311 -23.24 9.19 3.19
N ASP A 312 -22.62 10.12 3.93
CA ASP A 312 -22.70 11.55 3.67
C ASP A 312 -22.42 11.82 2.17
N PRO A 313 -23.27 12.60 1.47
CA PRO A 313 -23.17 12.80 0.03
C PRO A 313 -21.88 13.51 -0.40
N SER A 314 -21.18 14.19 0.51
CA SER A 314 -19.87 14.82 0.25
C SER A 314 -18.71 13.83 0.25
N LEU A 315 -18.91 12.62 0.80
CA LEU A 315 -17.88 11.59 0.91
C LEU A 315 -17.89 10.62 -0.29
N THR A 316 -16.71 10.16 -0.66
CA THR A 316 -16.46 9.19 -1.73
C THR A 316 -16.09 7.85 -1.14
N VAL A 317 -16.79 6.77 -1.53
CA VAL A 317 -16.40 5.41 -1.15
C VAL A 317 -15.41 4.83 -2.14
N PHE A 318 -14.42 4.12 -1.62
CA PHE A 318 -13.52 3.24 -2.37
C PHE A 318 -13.89 1.79 -2.07
N TRP A 319 -14.00 0.96 -3.10
CA TRP A 319 -14.26 -0.48 -2.97
C TRP A 319 -13.08 -1.27 -3.51
N GLU A 320 -12.62 -2.25 -2.73
CA GLU A 320 -11.53 -3.15 -3.09
C GLU A 320 -11.99 -4.60 -2.90
N TYR A 321 -11.72 -5.49 -3.85
CA TYR A 321 -12.05 -6.91 -3.75
C TYR A 321 -10.89 -7.72 -3.17
N GLY A 322 -11.06 -8.23 -1.95
CA GLY A 322 -10.05 -9.00 -1.25
C GLY A 322 -8.85 -8.16 -0.78
N ASN A 323 -7.94 -8.79 -0.04
CA ASN A 323 -6.67 -8.20 0.39
C ASN A 323 -5.53 -9.17 0.10
N GLU A 324 -4.42 -8.65 -0.41
CA GLU A 324 -3.20 -9.39 -0.71
C GLU A 324 -3.43 -10.80 -1.31
N LEU A 325 -4.20 -10.89 -2.39
CA LEU A 325 -4.59 -12.19 -2.97
C LEU A 325 -3.40 -12.98 -3.58
N PHE A 326 -2.17 -12.50 -3.44
CA PHE A 326 -0.94 -13.23 -3.75
C PHE A 326 -0.32 -13.94 -2.53
N ASN A 327 -0.79 -13.64 -1.32
CA ASN A 327 -0.13 -14.08 -0.09
C ASN A 327 -0.51 -15.52 0.24
N THR A 328 0.46 -16.44 0.15
CA THR A 328 0.26 -17.87 0.36
C THR A 328 0.31 -18.28 1.84
N SER A 329 0.48 -17.32 2.76
CA SER A 329 0.61 -17.59 4.19
C SER A 329 -0.70 -18.14 4.76
N ARG A 330 -0.62 -18.99 5.80
CA ARG A 330 -1.80 -19.64 6.42
C ARG A 330 -2.88 -18.65 6.92
N GLY A 331 -2.50 -17.40 7.19
CA GLY A 331 -3.42 -16.35 7.63
C GLY A 331 -4.34 -15.81 6.53
N PHE A 332 -3.97 -15.94 5.25
CA PHE A 332 -4.65 -15.37 4.09
C PHE A 332 -5.51 -16.42 3.40
N GLU A 333 -6.69 -16.66 3.94
CA GLU A 333 -7.60 -17.68 3.40
C GLU A 333 -8.17 -17.26 2.04
N GLY A 334 -8.21 -15.95 1.77
CA GLY A 334 -8.64 -15.39 0.50
C GLY A 334 -7.83 -15.92 -0.71
N TYR A 335 -6.52 -16.12 -0.55
CA TYR A 335 -5.67 -16.76 -1.57
C TYR A 335 -6.18 -18.16 -1.92
N ARG A 336 -6.46 -18.97 -0.90
CA ARG A 336 -6.86 -20.38 -1.06
C ARG A 336 -8.25 -20.50 -1.67
N TYR A 337 -9.17 -19.64 -1.24
CA TYR A 337 -10.50 -19.53 -1.84
C TYR A 337 -10.39 -19.16 -3.33
N ALA A 338 -9.66 -18.10 -3.65
CA ALA A 338 -9.49 -17.66 -5.03
C ALA A 338 -8.82 -18.72 -5.91
N MET A 339 -7.83 -19.46 -5.39
CA MET A 339 -7.23 -20.61 -6.07
C MET A 339 -8.26 -21.69 -6.40
N LYS A 340 -9.08 -22.08 -5.42
CA LYS A 340 -10.16 -23.07 -5.59
C LYS A 340 -11.14 -22.60 -6.67
N MET A 341 -11.64 -21.37 -6.55
CA MET A 341 -12.60 -20.81 -7.49
C MET A 341 -12.03 -20.65 -8.91
N ALA A 342 -10.75 -20.28 -9.05
CA ALA A 342 -10.06 -20.24 -10.33
C ALA A 342 -10.06 -21.62 -11.00
N GLY A 343 -9.70 -22.67 -10.24
CA GLY A 343 -9.69 -24.04 -10.74
C GLY A 343 -11.07 -24.57 -11.13
N GLU A 344 -12.11 -24.24 -10.36
CA GLU A 344 -13.50 -24.60 -10.66
C GLU A 344 -14.06 -23.84 -11.87
N THR A 345 -13.64 -22.58 -12.06
CA THR A 345 -14.20 -21.69 -13.10
C THR A 345 -13.49 -21.81 -14.44
N PHE A 346 -12.16 -21.89 -14.44
CA PHE A 346 -11.31 -21.87 -15.64
C PHE A 346 -10.72 -23.23 -15.98
N GLY A 347 -10.81 -24.22 -15.08
CA GLY A 347 -10.10 -25.50 -15.19
C GLY A 347 -8.67 -25.42 -14.63
N PRO A 348 -7.90 -26.52 -14.69
CA PRO A 348 -6.55 -26.56 -14.13
C PRO A 348 -5.61 -25.60 -14.87
N LEU A 349 -5.13 -24.59 -14.15
CA LEU A 349 -4.02 -23.74 -14.56
C LEU A 349 -2.68 -24.42 -14.18
N PRO A 350 -1.57 -24.17 -14.90
CA PRO A 350 -0.29 -24.79 -14.57
C PRO A 350 0.11 -24.53 -13.11
N GLU A 351 0.55 -25.55 -12.37
CA GLU A 351 0.86 -25.45 -10.93
C GLU A 351 1.96 -24.41 -10.61
N ALA A 352 2.88 -24.19 -11.56
CA ALA A 352 3.89 -23.13 -11.50
C ALA A 352 3.32 -21.69 -11.60
N GLU A 353 2.01 -21.53 -11.79
CA GLU A 353 1.29 -20.26 -11.96
C GLU A 353 0.30 -19.96 -10.82
N GLY A 354 0.40 -20.62 -9.66
CA GLY A 354 -0.56 -20.46 -8.54
C GLY A 354 -1.02 -19.01 -8.26
N PRO A 355 -0.14 -18.07 -7.88
CA PRO A 355 -0.52 -16.67 -7.70
C PRO A 355 -1.16 -16.01 -8.95
N LEU A 356 -0.83 -16.44 -10.17
CA LEU A 356 -1.45 -15.92 -11.40
C LEU A 356 -2.88 -16.44 -11.59
N ALA A 357 -3.20 -17.65 -11.14
CA ALA A 357 -4.58 -18.16 -11.13
C ALA A 357 -5.48 -17.31 -10.25
N VAL A 358 -4.96 -16.88 -9.09
CA VAL A 358 -5.69 -15.97 -8.19
C VAL A 358 -5.89 -14.59 -8.82
N VAL A 359 -4.88 -14.06 -9.51
CA VAL A 359 -5.01 -12.81 -10.27
C VAL A 359 -6.13 -12.90 -11.30
N GLU A 360 -6.20 -13.99 -12.05
CA GLU A 360 -7.25 -14.23 -13.05
C GLU A 360 -8.63 -14.34 -12.42
N TRP A 361 -8.75 -15.00 -11.25
CA TRP A 361 -9.99 -15.00 -10.49
C TRP A 361 -10.39 -13.61 -10.03
N ALA A 362 -9.46 -12.82 -9.51
CA ALA A 362 -9.73 -11.45 -9.10
C ALA A 362 -10.15 -10.56 -10.29
N ALA A 363 -9.53 -10.75 -11.45
CA ALA A 363 -9.86 -10.07 -12.71
C ALA A 363 -11.20 -10.50 -13.32
N TYR A 364 -11.79 -11.59 -12.82
CA TYR A 364 -13.11 -12.07 -13.19
C TYR A 364 -14.16 -11.65 -12.17
N ARG A 365 -13.94 -11.97 -10.88
CA ARG A 365 -14.93 -11.76 -9.81
C ARG A 365 -15.02 -10.31 -9.34
N GLY A 366 -13.90 -9.60 -9.24
CA GLY A 366 -13.88 -8.19 -8.82
C GLY A 366 -14.76 -7.31 -9.71
N PRO A 367 -14.58 -7.31 -11.05
CA PRO A 367 -15.40 -6.52 -11.97
C PRO A 367 -16.91 -6.77 -11.89
N GLN A 368 -17.34 -8.02 -11.67
CA GLN A 368 -18.76 -8.35 -11.48
C GLN A 368 -19.34 -7.65 -10.23
N LEU A 369 -18.61 -7.72 -9.12
CA LEU A 369 -19.02 -7.06 -7.87
C LEU A 369 -19.00 -5.54 -8.01
N TYR A 370 -18.00 -4.98 -8.68
CA TYR A 370 -17.91 -3.53 -8.94
C TYR A 370 -19.06 -3.03 -9.80
N GLN A 371 -19.50 -3.81 -10.80
CA GLN A 371 -20.68 -3.46 -11.59
C GLN A 371 -21.96 -3.40 -10.72
N ILE A 372 -22.17 -4.37 -9.83
CA ILE A 372 -23.31 -4.41 -8.91
C ILE A 372 -23.28 -3.21 -7.96
N LEU A 373 -22.12 -2.93 -7.37
CA LEU A 373 -21.93 -1.78 -6.48
C LEU A 373 -22.14 -0.46 -7.23
N GLY A 374 -21.61 -0.35 -8.45
CA GLY A 374 -21.78 0.80 -9.33
C GLY A 374 -23.25 1.10 -9.61
N GLN A 375 -24.04 0.09 -9.97
CA GLN A 375 -25.48 0.23 -10.18
C GLN A 375 -26.22 0.76 -8.93
N ALA A 376 -25.84 0.30 -7.74
CA ALA A 376 -26.44 0.78 -6.49
C ALA A 376 -26.15 2.27 -6.24
N PHE A 377 -24.96 2.75 -6.59
CA PHE A 377 -24.57 4.16 -6.48
C PHE A 377 -25.20 5.02 -7.58
N GLU A 378 -25.23 4.55 -8.82
CA GLU A 378 -25.87 5.22 -9.95
C GLU A 378 -27.37 5.43 -9.70
N ALA A 379 -28.05 4.46 -9.09
CA ALA A 379 -29.46 4.57 -8.70
C ALA A 379 -29.73 5.71 -7.70
N GLN A 380 -28.70 6.17 -6.98
CA GLN A 380 -28.76 7.32 -6.06
C GLN A 380 -28.14 8.59 -6.66
N GLY A 381 -27.73 8.56 -7.94
CA GLY A 381 -27.03 9.69 -8.59
C GLY A 381 -25.63 9.95 -8.03
N ARG A 382 -25.00 8.93 -7.42
CA ARG A 382 -23.68 9.01 -6.79
C ARG A 382 -22.64 8.25 -7.60
N LYS A 383 -21.37 8.53 -7.33
CA LYS A 383 -20.23 7.77 -7.86
C LYS A 383 -19.52 7.02 -6.74
N ALA A 384 -18.91 5.91 -7.09
CA ALA A 384 -18.00 5.15 -6.24
C ALA A 384 -16.67 4.98 -6.98
N ARG A 385 -15.59 4.77 -6.22
CA ARG A 385 -14.28 4.40 -6.75
C ARG A 385 -14.04 2.91 -6.57
N PHE A 386 -13.52 2.27 -7.60
CA PHE A 386 -13.25 0.83 -7.65
C PHE A 386 -11.76 0.62 -7.78
N VAL A 387 -11.17 0.04 -6.76
CA VAL A 387 -9.73 -0.14 -6.62
C VAL A 387 -9.35 -1.53 -7.13
N ALA A 388 -8.39 -1.60 -8.05
CA ALA A 388 -7.78 -2.88 -8.39
C ALA A 388 -7.22 -3.51 -7.10
N PRO A 389 -7.45 -4.82 -6.86
CA PRO A 389 -7.05 -5.48 -5.62
C PRO A 389 -5.60 -5.18 -5.29
N GLY A 390 -5.30 -4.90 -4.02
CA GLY A 390 -3.94 -4.63 -3.59
C GLY A 390 -3.00 -5.80 -3.84
N TRP A 391 -1.91 -5.54 -4.57
CA TRP A 391 -0.83 -6.51 -4.79
C TRP A 391 0.46 -6.03 -4.12
N ALA A 392 1.26 -6.97 -3.60
CA ALA A 392 2.61 -6.67 -3.16
C ALA A 392 3.43 -6.20 -4.35
N PHE A 393 4.35 -5.29 -4.04
CA PHE A 393 5.34 -4.75 -4.95
C PHE A 393 6.10 -5.83 -5.77
N SER A 394 6.19 -7.08 -5.30
CA SER A 394 6.98 -8.11 -5.97
C SER A 394 6.36 -8.58 -7.29
N GLY A 395 6.76 -7.98 -8.42
CA GLY A 395 6.77 -8.71 -9.70
C GLY A 395 6.53 -7.94 -10.99
N SER A 396 6.26 -6.64 -10.98
CA SER A 396 5.50 -6.06 -12.10
C SER A 396 6.33 -5.40 -13.22
N LEU A 397 7.52 -4.84 -12.93
CA LEU A 397 8.19 -3.91 -13.86
C LEU A 397 9.71 -4.11 -13.93
N ARG A 398 10.29 -4.00 -15.14
CA ARG A 398 11.75 -4.01 -15.39
C ARG A 398 12.31 -2.58 -15.37
N ARG A 399 13.62 -2.42 -15.16
CA ARG A 399 14.32 -1.11 -15.10
C ARG A 399 14.11 -0.20 -16.31
N ASN A 400 13.89 -0.80 -17.47
CA ASN A 400 13.64 -0.07 -18.72
C ASN A 400 12.18 0.36 -18.90
N GLY A 401 11.34 0.22 -17.86
CA GLY A 401 9.91 0.49 -17.92
C GLY A 401 9.07 -0.53 -18.66
N SER A 402 9.68 -1.62 -19.16
CA SER A 402 8.89 -2.69 -19.76
C SER A 402 8.20 -3.52 -18.68
N LEU A 403 6.92 -3.79 -18.92
CA LEU A 403 6.08 -4.63 -18.10
C LEU A 403 6.68 -6.03 -18.04
N ASN A 404 6.77 -6.60 -16.85
CA ASN A 404 6.93 -8.04 -16.75
C ASN A 404 5.58 -8.66 -17.15
N ASP A 405 5.55 -9.40 -18.25
CA ASP A 405 4.32 -10.10 -18.69
C ASP A 405 3.75 -11.06 -17.63
N LYS A 406 4.56 -11.41 -16.61
CA LYS A 406 4.18 -12.21 -15.44
C LYS A 406 3.87 -11.38 -14.18
N GLY A 407 3.85 -10.06 -14.27
CA GLY A 407 3.50 -9.17 -13.16
C GLY A 407 2.02 -9.28 -12.81
N TYR A 408 1.68 -9.25 -11.52
CA TYR A 408 0.30 -9.46 -11.06
C TYR A 408 -0.68 -8.42 -11.63
N LEU A 409 -0.34 -7.12 -11.56
CA LEU A 409 -1.24 -6.07 -12.05
C LEU A 409 -1.38 -6.06 -13.58
N VAL A 410 -0.30 -6.35 -14.31
CA VAL A 410 -0.34 -6.50 -15.77
C VAL A 410 -1.24 -7.68 -16.13
N ARG A 411 -1.09 -8.80 -15.43
CA ARG A 411 -1.93 -9.99 -15.62
C ARG A 411 -3.39 -9.72 -15.25
N TYR A 412 -3.64 -8.93 -14.20
CA TYR A 412 -4.98 -8.53 -13.77
C TYR A 412 -5.71 -7.78 -14.90
N PHE A 413 -5.14 -6.71 -15.44
CA PHE A 413 -5.78 -5.97 -16.55
C PHE A 413 -5.84 -6.79 -17.84
N ARG A 414 -4.86 -7.68 -18.05
CA ARG A 414 -4.90 -8.64 -19.15
C ARG A 414 -5.93 -9.73 -18.97
N ALA A 415 -6.49 -10.04 -17.81
CA ALA A 415 -7.69 -10.89 -17.59
C ALA A 415 -7.92 -12.02 -18.63
N ALA A 416 -6.90 -12.84 -18.92
CA ALA A 416 -6.94 -13.72 -20.09
C ALA A 416 -7.91 -14.88 -19.91
N ALA A 417 -7.98 -15.45 -18.71
CA ALA A 417 -8.89 -16.53 -18.39
C ALA A 417 -10.33 -16.02 -18.29
N SER A 418 -10.53 -14.84 -17.66
CA SER A 418 -11.82 -14.14 -17.62
C SER A 418 -12.42 -13.96 -19.02
N ARG A 419 -11.63 -13.45 -19.98
CA ARG A 419 -12.09 -13.31 -21.38
C ARG A 419 -12.47 -14.61 -22.05
N ALA A 420 -11.70 -15.67 -21.81
CA ALA A 420 -11.95 -16.96 -22.43
C ALA A 420 -13.32 -17.55 -22.04
N LYS A 421 -13.91 -17.10 -20.92
CA LYS A 421 -15.28 -17.47 -20.53
C LYS A 421 -16.35 -16.88 -21.46
N ASN A 422 -16.10 -15.70 -22.03
CA ASN A 422 -17.01 -15.02 -22.97
C ASN A 422 -18.47 -14.93 -22.46
N ASP A 423 -18.64 -14.65 -21.17
CA ASP A 423 -19.95 -14.62 -20.48
C ASP A 423 -20.49 -13.21 -20.21
N GLY A 424 -19.85 -12.19 -20.79
CA GLY A 424 -20.24 -10.79 -20.62
C GLY A 424 -19.70 -10.14 -19.35
N THR A 425 -18.83 -10.81 -18.59
CA THR A 425 -18.12 -10.21 -17.46
C THR A 425 -17.32 -8.98 -17.93
N PRO A 426 -17.49 -7.79 -17.30
CA PRO A 426 -16.72 -6.60 -17.65
C PRO A 426 -15.22 -6.82 -17.46
N LEU A 427 -14.41 -6.22 -18.34
CA LEU A 427 -12.96 -6.24 -18.15
C LEU A 427 -12.55 -5.28 -17.03
N PRO A 428 -11.45 -5.54 -16.32
CA PRO A 428 -11.04 -4.65 -15.23
C PRO A 428 -10.89 -3.18 -15.62
N LEU A 429 -10.34 -2.86 -16.80
CA LEU A 429 -10.21 -1.47 -17.27
C LEU A 429 -11.54 -0.79 -17.64
N GLU A 430 -12.65 -1.53 -17.71
CA GLU A 430 -13.97 -0.96 -17.97
C GLU A 430 -14.65 -0.47 -16.67
N VAL A 431 -14.18 -0.92 -15.50
CA VAL A 431 -14.83 -0.67 -14.20
C VAL A 431 -13.92 -0.10 -13.13
N VAL A 432 -12.63 -0.45 -13.13
CA VAL A 432 -11.66 0.03 -12.13
C VAL A 432 -11.36 1.51 -12.38
N THR A 433 -11.36 2.29 -11.31
CA THR A 433 -10.96 3.71 -11.33
C THR A 433 -9.56 3.92 -10.76
N ASP A 434 -9.06 2.95 -10.00
CA ASP A 434 -7.88 3.10 -9.15
C ASP A 434 -6.92 1.91 -9.22
N TYR A 435 -5.64 2.23 -9.26
CA TYR A 435 -4.52 1.30 -9.25
C TYR A 435 -3.83 1.35 -7.88
N SER A 436 -3.82 0.24 -7.15
CA SER A 436 -3.23 0.19 -5.80
C SER A 436 -2.02 -0.72 -5.68
N VAL A 437 -1.02 -0.29 -4.90
CA VAL A 437 0.21 -1.06 -4.62
C VAL A 437 0.63 -0.89 -3.16
N ALA A 438 1.11 -1.97 -2.54
CA ALA A 438 1.68 -1.91 -1.20
C ALA A 438 3.03 -1.17 -1.22
N MET A 439 3.15 -0.06 -0.47
CA MET A 439 4.29 0.85 -0.55
C MET A 439 4.87 1.23 0.81
N TYR A 440 5.55 0.28 1.43
CA TYR A 440 6.34 0.47 2.65
C TYR A 440 7.84 0.61 2.36
N PHE A 441 8.54 1.35 3.23
CA PHE A 441 10.00 1.33 3.32
C PHE A 441 10.43 0.23 4.31
N GLY A 442 11.72 0.02 4.57
CA GLY A 442 12.20 -0.74 5.76
C GLY A 442 12.00 -2.28 5.84
N GLY A 443 10.91 -2.84 5.31
CA GLY A 443 10.40 -4.22 5.51
C GLY A 443 11.25 -5.43 5.08
N THR A 444 12.56 -5.27 4.98
CA THR A 444 13.53 -6.35 4.71
C THR A 444 14.68 -6.43 5.72
N LEU A 445 14.62 -5.67 6.82
CA LEU A 445 15.64 -5.67 7.89
C LEU A 445 15.48 -6.87 8.82
N ALA A 446 15.68 -8.06 8.27
CA ALA A 446 15.44 -9.34 8.92
C ALA A 446 16.60 -10.33 8.79
N ASP A 447 16.90 -11.12 9.83
CA ASP A 447 17.98 -12.12 9.89
C ASP A 447 18.10 -13.03 8.66
N THR A 448 16.97 -13.34 8.03
CA THR A 448 16.90 -14.21 6.85
C THR A 448 17.16 -13.47 5.53
N ARG A 449 17.48 -12.18 5.57
CA ARG A 449 17.57 -11.29 4.40
C ARG A 449 18.98 -10.73 4.22
N PRO A 450 19.37 -10.39 2.97
CA PRO A 450 20.69 -9.83 2.67
C PRO A 450 21.03 -8.53 3.40
N ASP A 451 20.01 -7.80 3.88
CA ASP A 451 20.17 -6.50 4.55
C ASP A 451 20.44 -6.64 6.07
N ALA A 452 20.31 -7.84 6.65
CA ALA A 452 20.52 -8.09 8.09
C ALA A 452 21.90 -7.65 8.63
N PRO A 453 23.02 -7.83 7.92
CA PRO A 453 24.34 -7.43 8.41
C PRO A 453 24.45 -5.94 8.77
N VAL A 454 23.68 -5.06 8.13
CA VAL A 454 23.65 -3.63 8.50
C VAL A 454 23.07 -3.43 9.89
N VAL A 455 22.00 -4.17 10.22
CA VAL A 455 21.36 -4.12 11.53
C VAL A 455 22.33 -4.62 12.61
N TYR A 456 22.98 -5.76 12.38
CA TYR A 456 24.02 -6.30 13.28
C TYR A 456 25.15 -5.29 13.50
N HIS A 457 25.62 -4.66 12.42
CA HIS A 457 26.67 -3.65 12.51
C HIS A 457 26.26 -2.44 13.34
N ILE A 458 25.07 -1.87 13.11
CA ILE A 458 24.58 -0.72 13.88
C ILE A 458 24.47 -1.10 15.37
N ARG A 459 23.87 -2.26 15.67
CA ARG A 459 23.73 -2.78 17.03
C ARG A 459 25.09 -2.90 17.74
N ASP A 460 26.10 -3.42 17.04
CA ASP A 460 27.41 -3.73 17.64
C ASP A 460 28.37 -2.53 17.68
N SER A 461 28.18 -1.53 16.80
CA SER A 461 29.11 -0.41 16.63
C SER A 461 28.62 0.93 17.17
N VAL A 462 27.30 1.11 17.33
CA VAL A 462 26.69 2.36 17.80
C VAL A 462 26.13 2.12 19.20
N GLN A 463 26.45 3.01 20.15
CA GLN A 463 25.96 2.91 21.53
C GLN A 463 24.65 3.68 21.69
N GLY A 464 23.66 3.04 22.33
CA GLY A 464 22.37 3.64 22.65
C GLY A 464 21.32 3.46 21.56
N ALA A 465 20.11 3.09 21.97
CA ALA A 465 19.00 2.75 21.07
C ALA A 465 18.60 3.89 20.13
N GLU A 466 18.59 5.14 20.62
CA GLU A 466 18.26 6.32 19.82
C GLU A 466 19.30 6.62 18.75
N ALA A 467 20.60 6.55 19.09
CA ALA A 467 21.67 6.74 18.13
C ALA A 467 21.70 5.61 17.08
N GLN A 468 21.41 4.38 17.50
CA GLN A 468 21.23 3.24 16.61
C GLN A 468 20.04 3.45 15.66
N ALA A 469 18.91 3.95 16.14
CA ALA A 469 17.74 4.28 15.33
C ALA A 469 18.05 5.37 14.30
N LEU A 470 18.78 6.42 14.68
CA LEU A 470 19.22 7.47 13.75
C LEU A 470 20.17 6.91 12.69
N ALA A 471 21.12 6.06 13.07
CA ALA A 471 21.99 5.39 12.10
C ALA A 471 21.19 4.52 11.13
N LEU A 472 20.15 3.84 11.61
CA LEU A 472 19.25 3.06 10.75
C LEU A 472 18.46 3.96 9.78
N ALA A 473 17.96 5.10 10.25
CA ALA A 473 17.28 6.08 9.41
C ALA A 473 18.20 6.58 8.28
N ASP A 474 19.45 6.93 8.61
CA ASP A 474 20.45 7.36 7.62
C ASP A 474 20.70 6.29 6.55
N TRP A 475 20.72 5.01 6.92
CA TRP A 475 20.85 3.91 5.98
C TRP A 475 19.63 3.74 5.08
N LEU A 476 18.42 3.98 5.61
CA LEU A 476 17.18 3.92 4.82
C LEU A 476 17.06 5.10 3.86
N THR A 477 17.57 6.28 4.22
CA THR A 477 17.57 7.47 3.37
C THR A 477 18.76 7.54 2.41
N PHE A 478 19.81 6.74 2.63
CA PHE A 478 21.01 6.69 1.79
C PHE A 478 20.67 6.49 0.30
N GLY A 479 21.02 7.50 -0.52
CA GLY A 479 20.85 7.49 -1.98
C GLY A 479 19.52 8.04 -2.51
N ALA A 480 18.59 8.48 -1.66
CA ALA A 480 17.37 9.15 -2.11
C ALA A 480 17.66 10.62 -2.47
N ASP A 481 17.35 11.07 -3.68
CA ASP A 481 17.58 12.47 -4.06
C ASP A 481 16.49 13.02 -5.00
N PRO A 482 15.78 14.09 -4.60
CA PRO A 482 15.31 15.11 -5.56
C PRO A 482 16.05 16.47 -5.47
N GLN A 483 17.08 16.55 -4.62
CA GLN A 483 18.03 17.62 -4.27
C GLN A 483 17.75 18.55 -3.12
N THR A 484 16.58 18.59 -2.50
CA THR A 484 16.37 19.35 -1.25
C THR A 484 14.92 19.22 -0.80
N THR A 485 14.58 18.29 0.09
CA THR A 485 13.35 18.48 0.88
C THR A 485 13.65 18.36 2.36
N VAL A 486 14.08 19.52 2.83
CA VAL A 486 13.97 20.18 4.14
C VAL A 486 14.45 19.45 5.40
N GLU A 487 15.46 20.11 5.95
CA GLU A 487 16.00 20.05 7.30
C GLU A 487 14.90 20.21 8.36
N LEU A 488 14.80 19.23 9.26
CA LEU A 488 14.31 19.47 10.61
C LEU A 488 15.34 20.36 11.32
N THR A 489 14.95 21.53 11.85
CA THR A 489 15.86 22.26 12.75
C THR A 489 15.62 21.88 14.21
N PRO A 490 16.71 21.72 14.99
CA PRO A 490 16.69 21.42 16.42
C PRO A 490 15.73 22.32 17.22
N ALA A 491 14.98 21.86 18.19
CA ALA A 491 15.25 20.72 19.06
C ALA A 491 15.18 19.32 18.41
N GLN A 492 14.65 19.21 17.19
CA GLN A 492 14.47 17.99 16.42
C GLN A 492 15.76 17.39 15.81
N ILE A 493 16.69 17.00 16.69
CA ILE A 493 17.75 16.00 16.51
C ILE A 493 19.14 16.62 16.22
N GLU A 494 19.94 16.85 17.26
CA GLU A 494 21.13 17.70 17.26
C GLU A 494 22.43 17.07 16.68
N ALA A 495 22.60 16.85 15.36
CA ALA A 495 23.93 16.86 14.67
C ALA A 495 23.88 16.61 13.13
N PRO A 496 24.70 17.29 12.30
CA PRO A 496 24.54 17.33 10.83
C PRO A 496 25.34 16.26 10.05
N ARG A 497 24.79 15.74 8.92
CA ARG A 497 25.51 14.90 7.93
C ARG A 497 25.49 15.50 6.51
N ARG A 498 26.59 15.28 5.78
CA ARG A 498 26.98 15.92 4.51
C ARG A 498 26.71 15.07 3.26
N ASN A 499 26.41 15.78 2.18
CA ASN A 499 26.15 15.36 0.78
C ASN A 499 27.23 14.46 0.15
N VAL A 500 26.80 13.45 -0.62
CA VAL A 500 27.66 12.65 -1.53
C VAL A 500 26.91 12.41 -2.85
N VAL A 501 27.63 12.55 -3.98
CA VAL A 501 27.14 12.35 -5.37
C VAL A 501 27.88 11.15 -5.99
N TRP A 502 27.18 10.30 -6.75
CA TRP A 502 27.76 9.14 -7.44
C TRP A 502 28.38 9.49 -8.81
N SER A 503 29.39 8.71 -9.19
CA SER A 503 30.07 8.70 -10.49
C SER A 503 29.73 7.42 -11.26
N GLU A 504 29.49 7.52 -12.56
CA GLU A 504 29.00 6.42 -13.42
C GLU A 504 30.06 5.34 -13.76
N ASP A 505 31.30 5.46 -13.26
CA ASP A 505 32.47 4.74 -13.79
C ASP A 505 33.04 3.61 -12.90
N LEU A 506 32.31 3.08 -11.91
CA LEU A 506 32.83 1.99 -11.07
C LEU A 506 31.91 0.74 -11.04
N ASP A 507 32.30 -0.29 -11.80
CA ASP A 507 31.57 -1.54 -11.98
C ASP A 507 32.27 -2.73 -11.27
N ILE A 508 31.51 -3.36 -10.36
CA ILE A 508 31.46 -4.80 -9.97
C ILE A 508 32.78 -5.59 -9.82
N ALA A 509 33.28 -5.74 -8.58
CA ALA A 509 34.11 -6.90 -8.16
C ALA A 509 34.28 -7.12 -6.63
N ALA A 510 33.99 -6.12 -5.78
CA ALA A 510 34.34 -6.16 -4.35
C ALA A 510 33.45 -7.07 -3.47
N THR A 511 32.23 -7.37 -3.91
CA THR A 511 31.18 -8.01 -3.08
C THR A 511 31.51 -9.44 -2.62
N PRO A 512 32.08 -10.35 -3.45
CA PRO A 512 32.43 -11.69 -3.00
C PRO A 512 33.60 -11.74 -2.02
N LEU A 513 34.51 -10.76 -2.09
CA LEU A 513 35.72 -10.68 -1.25
C LEU A 513 35.38 -10.17 0.15
N ILE A 514 34.53 -9.14 0.25
CA ILE A 514 33.98 -8.64 1.51
C ILE A 514 33.21 -9.76 2.25
N TRP A 515 32.50 -10.61 1.52
CA TRP A 515 31.76 -11.73 2.11
C TRP A 515 32.67 -12.80 2.72
N ALA A 516 33.84 -13.07 2.14
CA ALA A 516 34.80 -14.03 2.69
C ALA A 516 35.44 -13.54 4.01
N ASP A 517 35.72 -12.24 4.11
CA ASP A 517 36.30 -11.63 5.32
C ASP A 517 35.25 -11.49 6.44
N ILE A 518 33.99 -11.19 6.12
CA ILE A 518 32.86 -11.24 7.08
C ILE A 518 32.66 -12.65 7.62
N GLN A 519 32.74 -13.70 6.78
CA GLN A 519 32.66 -15.10 7.21
C GLN A 519 33.84 -15.50 8.10
N ALA A 520 34.98 -14.81 7.99
CA ALA A 520 36.17 -15.00 8.82
C ALA A 520 36.14 -14.17 10.12
N GLY A 521 35.07 -13.40 10.36
CA GLY A 521 34.89 -12.62 11.59
C GLY A 521 35.64 -11.28 11.62
N LEU A 522 36.04 -10.75 10.46
CA LEU A 522 36.75 -9.48 10.32
C LEU A 522 35.79 -8.33 9.97
N ASP A 523 36.02 -7.16 10.55
CA ASP A 523 35.25 -5.93 10.31
C ASP A 523 35.69 -5.26 8.99
N PRO A 524 34.85 -5.25 7.92
CA PRO A 524 35.23 -4.65 6.64
C PRO A 524 35.29 -3.11 6.67
N ILE A 525 34.86 -2.48 7.77
CA ILE A 525 34.88 -1.03 7.98
C ILE A 525 36.06 -0.62 8.87
N LYS A 526 36.50 -1.49 9.80
CA LYS A 526 37.55 -1.18 10.78
C LYS A 526 38.83 -2.00 10.65
N ASP A 527 38.76 -3.25 10.20
CA ASP A 527 39.91 -4.17 10.12
C ASP A 527 40.57 -4.20 8.73
N LEU A 528 40.03 -3.43 7.77
CA LEU A 528 40.75 -3.12 6.53
C LEU A 528 41.86 -2.12 6.81
N ASP A 529 42.97 -2.59 7.35
CA ASP A 529 44.16 -1.78 7.67
C ASP A 529 44.94 -1.29 6.42
N LYS A 530 44.29 -1.31 5.24
CA LYS A 530 44.78 -1.08 3.87
C LYS A 530 45.72 -2.17 3.33
N VAL A 531 45.26 -2.86 2.30
CA VAL A 531 46.12 -3.09 1.13
C VAL A 531 45.27 -3.14 -0.14
N LEU A 532 44.70 -1.99 -0.49
CA LEU A 532 44.47 -1.63 -1.89
C LEU A 532 45.72 -0.89 -2.36
N ARG A 533 46.24 -1.23 -3.53
CA ARG A 533 47.30 -0.47 -4.19
C ARG A 533 46.96 -0.25 -5.64
N LEU A 534 47.39 0.88 -6.17
CA LEU A 534 47.40 1.14 -7.61
C LEU A 534 48.81 0.83 -8.13
N SER A 535 48.97 -0.27 -8.85
CA SER A 535 50.21 -0.68 -9.50
C SER A 535 50.11 -0.40 -11.00
N GLY A 536 50.58 0.79 -11.41
CA GLY A 536 50.40 1.28 -12.77
C GLY A 536 48.92 1.42 -13.11
N THR A 537 48.45 0.60 -14.03
CA THR A 537 47.04 0.55 -14.44
C THR A 537 46.21 -0.46 -13.66
N GLN A 538 46.78 -1.13 -12.65
CA GLN A 538 46.09 -2.19 -11.90
C GLN A 538 45.72 -1.72 -10.50
N LEU A 539 44.44 -1.68 -10.16
CA LEU A 539 44.00 -1.65 -8.78
C LEU A 539 44.07 -3.07 -8.24
N GLN A 540 44.87 -3.28 -7.20
CA GLN A 540 45.10 -4.59 -6.62
C GLN A 540 44.71 -4.59 -5.15
N TYR A 541 44.12 -5.68 -4.69
CA TYR A 541 43.77 -5.96 -3.30
C TYR A 541 44.66 -7.07 -2.77
N LYS A 542 45.02 -7.01 -1.49
CA LYS A 542 45.64 -8.11 -0.77
C LYS A 542 45.04 -8.14 0.63
N GLY A 543 44.35 -9.22 0.99
CA GLY A 543 43.88 -9.41 2.36
C GLY A 543 45.07 -9.45 3.33
N VAL A 544 44.85 -9.08 4.58
CA VAL A 544 45.92 -8.95 5.61
C VAL A 544 46.74 -10.24 5.77
N SER A 545 46.14 -11.40 5.49
CA SER A 545 46.81 -12.71 5.54
C SER A 545 46.96 -13.40 4.17
N ALA A 546 46.56 -12.75 3.07
CA ALA A 546 46.71 -13.33 1.74
C ALA A 546 48.19 -13.30 1.30
N PRO A 547 48.72 -14.36 0.66
CA PRO A 547 50.11 -14.35 0.19
C PRO A 547 50.31 -13.45 -1.03
N ASP A 548 49.30 -13.35 -1.89
CA ASP A 548 49.38 -12.72 -3.20
C ASP A 548 48.47 -11.49 -3.35
N TRP A 549 48.87 -10.60 -4.24
CA TRP A 549 48.07 -9.46 -4.67
C TRP A 549 47.13 -9.88 -5.80
N VAL A 550 45.85 -9.56 -5.67
CA VAL A 550 44.82 -9.85 -6.67
C VAL A 550 44.44 -8.56 -7.38
N THR A 551 44.57 -8.51 -8.70
CA THR A 551 44.06 -7.38 -9.48
C THR A 551 42.53 -7.40 -9.44
N VAL A 552 41.95 -6.34 -8.87
CA VAL A 552 40.50 -6.14 -8.71
C VAL A 552 39.93 -5.17 -9.73
N ALA A 553 40.76 -4.29 -10.31
CA ALA A 553 40.39 -3.47 -11.46
C ALA A 553 41.60 -3.18 -12.35
N GLN A 554 41.36 -3.03 -13.65
CA GLN A 554 42.37 -2.75 -14.67
C GLN A 554 41.92 -1.52 -15.47
N PHE A 555 42.70 -0.45 -15.40
CA PHE A 555 42.49 0.79 -16.14
C PHE A 555 43.14 0.71 -17.52
N ASP A 556 42.58 1.41 -18.51
CA ASP A 556 43.15 1.52 -19.85
C ASP A 556 44.44 2.35 -19.87
N SER A 557 44.59 3.27 -18.90
CA SER A 557 45.79 4.07 -18.66
C SER A 557 45.91 4.38 -17.17
N VAL A 558 47.09 4.84 -16.72
CA VAL A 558 47.31 5.12 -15.29
C VAL A 558 46.34 6.23 -14.87
N PRO A 559 45.48 6.00 -13.85
CA PRO A 559 44.55 7.01 -13.39
C PRO A 559 45.24 8.35 -13.10
N PRO A 560 44.64 9.48 -13.50
CA PRO A 560 45.21 10.80 -13.25
C PRO A 560 45.10 11.23 -11.76
N LEU A 561 44.42 10.43 -10.94
CA LEU A 561 44.24 10.62 -9.51
C LEU A 561 45.01 9.53 -8.74
N THR A 562 45.59 9.90 -7.61
CA THR A 562 46.17 8.91 -6.69
C THR A 562 45.07 8.07 -6.04
N LEU A 563 45.40 6.86 -5.59
CA LEU A 563 44.46 5.99 -4.88
C LEU A 563 43.87 6.69 -3.64
N GLN A 564 44.67 7.50 -2.93
CA GLN A 564 44.20 8.27 -1.78
C GLN A 564 43.20 9.36 -2.21
N GLU A 565 43.43 10.07 -3.32
CA GLU A 565 42.47 11.03 -3.86
C GLU A 565 41.18 10.38 -4.39
N MET A 566 41.25 9.13 -4.88
CA MET A 566 40.05 8.36 -5.27
C MET A 566 39.23 7.91 -4.06
N ILE A 567 39.90 7.53 -2.97
CA ILE A 567 39.28 7.14 -1.69
C ILE A 567 38.66 8.36 -1.01
N ASP A 568 39.37 9.48 -0.93
CA ASP A 568 38.92 10.72 -0.28
C ASP A 568 37.72 11.37 -1.01
N ARG A 569 37.48 11.00 -2.27
CA ARG A 569 36.35 11.44 -3.09
C ARG A 569 35.12 10.53 -3.01
N VAL A 570 35.09 9.57 -2.07
CA VAL A 570 33.92 8.75 -1.68
C VAL A 570 33.31 7.94 -2.84
N GLN A 571 34.13 7.21 -3.61
CA GLN A 571 33.63 6.38 -4.73
C GLN A 571 33.48 4.88 -4.46
N LEU A 572 33.73 4.39 -3.24
CA LEU A 572 33.72 2.94 -2.98
C LEU A 572 32.94 2.57 -1.72
N MET A 573 31.62 2.37 -1.87
CA MET A 573 30.85 1.42 -1.04
C MET A 573 29.64 0.89 -1.82
N GLY A 574 29.78 -0.30 -2.42
CA GLY A 574 28.68 -0.98 -3.11
C GLY A 574 28.26 -2.25 -2.38
N TYR A 575 27.19 -2.17 -1.57
CA TYR A 575 26.37 -3.35 -1.27
C TYR A 575 25.38 -3.51 -2.42
N GLY A 576 25.35 -4.67 -3.07
CA GLY A 576 24.48 -4.89 -4.22
C GLY A 576 24.02 -6.32 -4.37
N GLY A 577 22.72 -6.51 -4.59
CA GLY A 577 22.10 -7.79 -4.93
C GLY A 577 21.64 -7.82 -6.40
N ARG A 578 21.04 -8.94 -6.83
CA ARG A 578 20.29 -9.01 -8.09
C ARG A 578 18.78 -8.94 -7.82
N LEU A 579 18.09 -7.95 -8.39
CA LEU A 579 16.63 -7.88 -8.42
C LEU A 579 16.18 -8.01 -9.89
N PHE A 580 15.29 -8.96 -10.18
CA PHE A 580 14.82 -9.25 -11.55
C PHE A 580 15.95 -9.50 -12.57
N GLY A 581 17.04 -10.13 -12.12
CA GLY A 581 18.21 -10.42 -12.96
C GLY A 581 19.17 -9.24 -13.18
N GLN A 582 18.86 -8.06 -12.61
CA GLN A 582 19.70 -6.85 -12.71
C GLN A 582 20.43 -6.58 -11.39
N VAL A 583 21.71 -6.19 -11.47
CA VAL A 583 22.52 -5.81 -10.31
C VAL A 583 22.14 -4.38 -9.89
N PHE A 584 21.99 -4.15 -8.59
CA PHE A 584 21.70 -2.82 -8.02
C PHE A 584 22.68 -2.49 -6.90
N THR A 585 22.80 -1.20 -6.56
CA THR A 585 23.61 -0.68 -5.44
C THR A 585 22.68 -0.15 -4.32
N GLY A 586 22.99 -0.44 -3.05
CA GLY A 586 22.22 -0.03 -1.87
C GLY A 586 21.40 -1.15 -1.22
N LEU A 587 20.78 -0.83 -0.07
CA LEU A 587 19.87 -1.76 0.65
C LEU A 587 18.57 -1.92 -0.13
N ARG A 588 18.08 -3.15 -0.24
CA ARG A 588 16.78 -3.43 -0.91
C ARG A 588 15.63 -2.64 -0.26
N SER A 589 15.73 -2.35 1.03
CA SER A 589 14.79 -1.54 1.84
C SER A 589 15.00 -0.02 1.74
N GLY A 590 16.08 0.46 1.12
CA GLY A 590 16.37 1.89 1.02
C GLY A 590 15.34 2.65 0.18
N LEU A 591 15.14 3.93 0.49
CA LEU A 591 14.18 4.80 -0.19
C LEU A 591 14.49 4.97 -1.68
N ALA A 592 15.78 5.06 -2.06
CA ALA A 592 16.21 5.24 -3.45
C ALA A 592 15.73 4.09 -4.36
N LEU A 593 16.02 2.85 -3.96
CA LEU A 593 15.56 1.66 -4.68
C LEU A 593 14.04 1.51 -4.60
N SER A 594 13.45 1.91 -3.47
CA SER A 594 12.00 1.96 -3.31
C SER A 594 11.36 2.95 -4.29
N SER A 595 12.01 4.06 -4.59
CA SER A 595 11.55 5.04 -5.57
C SER A 595 11.74 4.56 -7.01
N GLU A 596 12.99 4.26 -7.42
CA GLU A 596 13.34 3.94 -8.82
C GLU A 596 12.57 2.71 -9.35
N TRP A 597 12.43 1.68 -8.51
CA TRP A 597 11.87 0.39 -8.97
C TRP A 597 10.41 0.18 -8.59
N ARG A 598 9.92 0.81 -7.52
CA ARG A 598 8.57 0.58 -6.98
C ARG A 598 7.62 1.72 -7.28
N LEU A 599 8.11 2.95 -7.24
CA LEU A 599 7.26 4.13 -7.36
C LEU A 599 7.13 4.55 -8.82
N ASP A 600 8.26 4.84 -9.47
CA ASP A 600 8.32 5.40 -10.83
C ASP A 600 7.56 4.59 -11.88
N ALA A 601 7.85 3.30 -11.93
CA ALA A 601 7.32 2.44 -12.97
C ALA A 601 5.82 2.15 -12.78
N HIS A 602 5.34 2.12 -11.53
CA HIS A 602 3.93 1.94 -11.21
C HIS A 602 3.12 3.23 -11.42
N ALA A 603 3.68 4.39 -11.06
CA ALA A 603 3.09 5.70 -11.33
C ALA A 603 2.84 5.90 -12.82
N ASP A 604 3.86 5.65 -13.64
CA ASP A 604 3.77 5.78 -15.09
C ASP A 604 2.74 4.82 -15.70
N TYR A 605 2.64 3.60 -15.17
CA TYR A 605 1.65 2.62 -15.63
C TYR A 605 0.23 3.05 -15.28
N ALA A 606 -0.02 3.45 -14.03
CA ALA A 606 -1.33 3.96 -13.60
C ALA A 606 -1.75 5.19 -14.43
N ALA A 607 -0.83 6.14 -14.63
CA ALA A 607 -1.06 7.33 -15.45
C ALA A 607 -1.36 6.97 -16.91
N ALA A 608 -0.65 6.00 -17.49
CA ALA A 608 -0.91 5.54 -18.86
C ALA A 608 -2.30 4.87 -19.01
N LEU A 609 -2.77 4.19 -17.97
CA LEU A 609 -4.11 3.60 -17.93
C LEU A 609 -5.21 4.61 -17.61
N GLY A 610 -4.86 5.83 -17.18
CA GLY A 610 -5.83 6.83 -16.73
C GLY A 610 -6.47 6.50 -15.38
N LEU A 611 -5.78 5.74 -14.53
CA LEU A 611 -6.23 5.33 -13.20
C LEU A 611 -5.60 6.20 -12.11
N GLY A 612 -6.33 6.42 -11.01
CA GLY A 612 -5.77 7.00 -9.79
C GLY A 612 -4.70 6.10 -9.20
N PHE A 613 -3.58 6.66 -8.73
CA PHE A 613 -2.49 5.85 -8.17
C PHE A 613 -2.49 5.88 -6.64
N LEU A 614 -2.85 4.75 -6.03
CA LEU A 614 -3.01 4.63 -4.59
C LEU A 614 -1.88 3.78 -3.99
N ALA A 615 -1.25 4.30 -2.94
CA ALA A 615 -0.34 3.55 -2.10
C ALA A 615 -1.11 3.02 -0.87
N TYR A 616 -1.01 1.72 -0.58
CA TYR A 616 -1.59 1.13 0.62
C TYR A 616 -0.56 0.36 1.44
N GLU A 617 -0.90 -0.02 2.67
CA GLU A 617 0.03 -0.65 3.63
C GLU A 617 1.37 0.11 3.69
N GLY A 618 1.26 1.43 3.79
CA GLY A 618 2.42 2.31 3.89
C GLY A 618 2.94 2.41 5.32
N GLY A 619 4.22 2.75 5.45
CA GLY A 619 4.86 2.95 6.75
C GLY A 619 6.25 2.34 6.75
N SER A 620 6.84 2.26 7.95
CA SER A 620 8.19 1.77 8.09
C SER A 620 8.32 0.27 7.84
N HIS A 621 7.32 -0.52 8.25
CA HIS A 621 7.38 -1.98 8.26
C HIS A 621 8.71 -2.52 8.81
N VAL A 622 9.40 -1.74 9.64
CA VAL A 622 10.66 -2.10 10.27
C VAL A 622 10.30 -2.96 11.49
N SER A 623 9.99 -4.21 11.20
CA SER A 623 9.61 -5.23 12.18
C SER A 623 10.70 -6.30 12.31
N TYR A 624 10.83 -6.83 13.51
CA TYR A 624 11.98 -7.58 14.00
C TYR A 624 12.16 -8.98 13.39
N PRO A 625 13.42 -9.39 13.16
CA PRO A 625 13.91 -10.66 13.69
C PRO A 625 15.39 -10.66 14.09
N VAL A 626 16.13 -9.53 14.09
CA VAL A 626 17.58 -9.53 14.39
C VAL A 626 17.84 -9.58 15.89
N GLU A 627 18.25 -10.72 16.44
CA GLU A 627 18.45 -10.94 17.88
C GLU A 627 19.20 -9.78 18.60
N GLY A 628 18.69 -9.31 19.75
CA GLY A 628 19.32 -8.28 20.59
C GLY A 628 19.12 -6.79 20.21
N SER A 629 18.71 -6.48 18.99
CA SER A 629 18.35 -5.14 18.49
C SER A 629 17.00 -4.52 18.97
N PHE A 630 16.22 -5.10 19.90
CA PHE A 630 14.81 -4.70 20.14
C PHE A 630 14.67 -3.21 20.43
N GLN A 631 15.53 -2.71 21.32
CA GLN A 631 15.52 -1.32 21.75
C GLN A 631 15.77 -0.35 20.60
N MET A 632 16.64 -0.71 19.64
CA MET A 632 16.87 0.11 18.44
C MET A 632 15.62 0.24 17.59
N TYR A 633 14.91 -0.86 17.35
CA TYR A 633 13.70 -0.81 16.53
C TYR A 633 12.54 -0.14 17.26
N ASP A 634 12.41 -0.32 18.57
CA ASP A 634 11.45 0.45 19.39
C ASP A 634 11.75 1.95 19.27
N ALA A 635 13.00 2.36 19.52
CA ALA A 635 13.43 3.75 19.39
C ALA A 635 13.26 4.31 17.98
N PHE A 636 13.42 3.49 16.94
CA PHE A 636 13.15 3.89 15.56
C PHE A 636 11.66 4.12 15.34
N ASN A 637 10.82 3.12 15.61
CA ASN A 637 9.39 3.15 15.31
C ASN A 637 8.60 4.15 16.20
N THR A 638 9.05 4.44 17.41
CA THR A 638 8.38 5.42 18.29
C THR A 638 9.04 6.80 18.26
N GLY A 639 10.20 6.94 17.62
CA GLY A 639 11.05 8.12 17.70
C GLY A 639 11.05 8.97 16.43
N PRO A 640 11.77 10.12 16.47
CA PRO A 640 11.84 11.04 15.35
C PRO A 640 12.65 10.50 14.15
N ALA A 641 13.43 9.43 14.35
CA ALA A 641 14.19 8.77 13.29
C ALA A 641 13.25 8.21 12.19
N SER A 642 12.22 7.43 12.54
CA SER A 642 11.27 6.92 11.55
C SER A 642 10.41 8.02 10.94
N ALA A 643 10.01 9.02 11.73
CA ALA A 643 9.28 10.19 11.24
C ALA A 643 10.04 10.94 10.12
N SER A 644 11.36 11.09 10.24
CA SER A 644 12.20 11.67 9.19
C SER A 644 12.22 10.84 7.91
N VAL A 645 12.30 9.51 8.03
CA VAL A 645 12.22 8.60 6.85
C VAL A 645 10.84 8.68 6.21
N LEU A 646 9.77 8.71 7.01
CA LEU A 646 8.39 8.82 6.54
C LEU A 646 8.14 10.14 5.80
N ALA A 647 8.60 11.28 6.33
CA ALA A 647 8.44 12.58 5.69
C ALA A 647 9.10 12.62 4.30
N ASN A 648 10.31 12.05 4.19
CA ASN A 648 11.01 11.90 2.91
C ASN A 648 10.23 10.97 1.95
N TRP A 649 9.70 9.86 2.47
CA TRP A 649 8.94 8.92 1.67
C TRP A 649 7.63 9.51 1.11
N LEU A 650 6.89 10.26 1.93
CA LEU A 650 5.68 10.96 1.50
C LEU A 650 5.99 12.04 0.45
N SER A 651 7.09 12.78 0.64
CA SER A 651 7.55 13.77 -0.34
C SER A 651 7.86 13.13 -1.70
N LEU A 652 8.53 11.97 -1.70
CA LEU A 652 8.75 11.18 -2.91
C LEU A 652 7.43 10.73 -3.52
N MET A 653 6.54 10.08 -2.77
CA MET A 653 5.24 9.65 -3.27
C MET A 653 4.46 10.77 -3.98
N SER A 654 4.41 11.94 -3.34
CA SER A 654 3.76 13.13 -3.86
C SER A 654 4.44 13.68 -5.12
N ALA A 655 5.78 13.69 -5.16
CA ALA A 655 6.53 14.08 -6.35
C ALA A 655 6.28 13.14 -7.55
N HIS A 656 6.03 11.85 -7.29
CA HIS A 656 5.77 10.84 -8.31
C HIS A 656 4.27 10.62 -8.63
N GLY A 657 3.38 11.46 -8.09
CA GLY A 657 1.97 11.47 -8.48
C GLY A 657 1.11 10.40 -7.82
N VAL A 658 1.50 9.92 -6.64
CA VAL A 658 0.60 9.12 -5.78
C VAL A 658 -0.54 10.03 -5.32
N GLU A 659 -1.77 9.65 -5.64
CA GLU A 659 -2.97 10.41 -5.31
C GLU A 659 -3.35 10.25 -3.83
N GLN A 660 -3.17 9.05 -3.28
CA GLN A 660 -3.50 8.77 -1.88
C GLN A 660 -2.51 7.77 -1.28
N TYR A 661 -2.05 8.06 -0.07
CA TYR A 661 -1.24 7.19 0.77
C TYR A 661 -2.07 6.68 1.94
N MET A 662 -2.18 5.36 2.09
CA MET A 662 -2.79 4.71 3.25
C MET A 662 -1.71 4.13 4.14
N HIS A 663 -1.52 4.73 5.32
CA HIS A 663 -0.67 4.19 6.37
C HIS A 663 -1.24 2.87 6.90
N PHE A 664 -0.36 1.95 7.32
CA PHE A 664 -0.71 0.56 7.61
C PHE A 664 -1.75 0.42 8.72
N MET A 665 -1.62 1.13 9.85
CA MET A 665 -2.65 1.21 10.89
C MET A 665 -2.65 2.59 11.56
N SER A 666 -3.83 3.11 11.89
CA SER A 666 -3.96 4.33 12.72
C SER A 666 -3.44 4.11 14.14
N HIS A 667 -3.76 2.96 14.74
CA HIS A 667 -3.36 2.64 16.10
C HIS A 667 -2.96 1.17 16.22
N ASP A 668 -1.83 0.90 16.84
CA ASP A 668 -1.45 -0.45 17.26
C ASP A 668 -0.28 -0.40 18.23
N ARG A 669 -0.40 -1.16 19.32
CA ARG A 669 0.73 -1.59 20.16
C ARG A 669 0.32 -2.93 20.78
N THR A 670 0.47 -3.98 19.99
CA THR A 670 0.31 -5.34 20.53
C THR A 670 1.47 -5.64 21.50
N ASN A 671 1.23 -6.55 22.44
CA ASN A 671 2.27 -7.02 23.34
C ASN A 671 3.37 -7.78 22.55
N GLY A 672 4.47 -7.13 22.18
CA GLY A 672 5.56 -7.80 21.47
C GLY A 672 6.43 -6.88 20.62
N ASN A 673 6.98 -7.46 19.55
CA ASN A 673 8.01 -6.88 18.68
C ASN A 673 7.44 -6.30 17.36
N ASP A 674 6.14 -5.97 17.35
CA ASP A 674 5.37 -5.63 16.15
C ASP A 674 4.85 -4.18 16.27
N TRP A 675 5.41 -3.27 15.46
CA TRP A 675 4.98 -1.85 15.38
C TRP A 675 4.32 -1.60 14.03
N TRP A 676 3.02 -1.35 14.08
CA TRP A 676 2.19 -1.23 12.89
C TRP A 676 1.34 0.04 12.88
N GLY A 677 1.11 0.65 14.05
CA GLY A 677 0.27 1.83 14.21
C GLY A 677 1.08 3.11 14.33
N VAL A 678 0.53 4.20 13.79
CA VAL A 678 1.14 5.53 13.94
C VAL A 678 1.06 6.06 15.38
N GLN A 679 0.00 5.67 16.10
CA GLN A 679 -0.16 5.89 17.55
C GLN A 679 -0.20 4.53 18.27
N ALA A 680 0.38 4.48 19.46
CA ALA A 680 0.45 3.28 20.30
C ALA A 680 -0.93 2.90 20.89
N HIS A 681 -1.74 3.90 21.21
CA HIS A 681 -3.08 3.72 21.75
C HIS A 681 -3.98 4.89 21.36
N ILE A 682 -5.28 4.64 21.38
CA ILE A 682 -6.30 5.66 21.15
C ILE A 682 -6.20 6.73 22.25
N GLY A 683 -6.30 7.99 21.85
CA GLY A 683 -6.16 9.17 22.71
C GLY A 683 -4.71 9.47 23.13
N GLN A 684 -3.71 8.88 22.47
CA GLN A 684 -2.31 9.26 22.69
C GLN A 684 -2.10 10.70 22.24
N ASP A 685 -1.45 11.51 23.08
CA ASP A 685 -1.04 12.86 22.69
C ASP A 685 -0.13 12.80 21.45
N VAL A 686 -0.58 13.43 20.35
CA VAL A 686 0.13 13.49 19.08
C VAL A 686 1.51 14.14 19.24
N SER A 687 1.72 14.99 20.26
CA SER A 687 3.04 15.55 20.61
C SER A 687 4.09 14.45 20.89
N GLN A 688 3.63 13.27 21.33
CA GLN A 688 4.44 12.10 21.67
C GLN A 688 4.45 11.02 20.58
N ALA A 689 3.88 11.31 19.39
CA ALA A 689 3.82 10.39 18.25
C ALA A 689 4.40 11.08 16.99
N PRO A 690 5.73 11.06 16.78
CA PRO A 690 6.38 11.80 15.70
C PRO A 690 5.87 11.47 14.29
N GLU A 691 5.57 10.20 13.99
CA GLU A 691 5.00 9.85 12.68
C GLU A 691 3.59 10.43 12.49
N ALA A 692 2.78 10.50 13.54
CA ALA A 692 1.44 11.09 13.48
C ALA A 692 1.49 12.59 13.18
N GLN A 693 2.50 13.29 13.72
CA GLN A 693 2.76 14.71 13.37
C GLN A 693 3.10 14.87 11.89
N VAL A 694 3.93 13.97 11.34
CA VAL A 694 4.28 14.00 9.91
C VAL A 694 3.05 13.77 9.03
N LEU A 695 2.19 12.79 9.38
CA LEU A 695 0.94 12.55 8.63
C LEU A 695 -0.01 13.75 8.71
N ALA A 696 -0.16 14.37 9.89
CA ALA A 696 -0.99 15.57 10.06
C ALA A 696 -0.46 16.76 9.26
N ALA A 697 0.86 16.98 9.26
CA ALA A 697 1.49 18.03 8.48
C ALA A 697 1.35 17.79 6.96
N ALA A 698 1.49 16.55 6.51
CA ALA A 698 1.33 16.17 5.09
C ALA A 698 -0.11 16.42 4.62
N ARG A 699 -1.09 16.06 5.45
CA ARG A 699 -2.50 16.35 5.18
C ARG A 699 -2.78 17.85 5.13
N ALA A 700 -2.23 18.63 6.07
CA ALA A 700 -2.42 20.08 6.09
C ALA A 700 -1.83 20.77 4.85
N ALA A 701 -0.83 20.16 4.23
CA ALA A 701 -0.18 20.65 3.01
C ALA A 701 -0.83 20.19 1.71
N TYR A 702 -1.85 19.32 1.78
CA TYR A 702 -2.51 18.77 0.60
C TYR A 702 -3.11 19.88 -0.28
N ASP A 703 -2.70 19.88 -1.55
CA ASP A 703 -3.20 20.74 -2.60
C ASP A 703 -3.74 19.86 -3.75
N PRO A 704 -5.07 19.82 -3.98
CA PRO A 704 -5.70 19.00 -5.02
C PRO A 704 -5.36 19.46 -6.45
N ASP A 705 -4.81 20.67 -6.64
CA ASP A 705 -4.44 21.18 -7.97
C ASP A 705 -3.06 20.68 -8.43
N VAL A 706 -2.30 20.03 -7.53
CA VAL A 706 -0.99 19.45 -7.84
C VAL A 706 -1.15 18.16 -8.63
N LYS A 707 -1.04 18.28 -9.95
CA LYS A 707 -1.03 17.13 -10.86
C LYS A 707 0.38 16.87 -11.36
N ARG A 708 0.85 15.63 -11.20
CA ARG A 708 2.14 15.16 -11.72
C ARG A 708 1.93 14.35 -13.00
N GLY A 709 2.76 14.60 -14.00
CA GLY A 709 2.86 13.77 -15.19
C GLY A 709 3.69 12.51 -14.92
N MET A 710 4.03 11.77 -15.97
CA MET A 710 4.92 10.62 -15.88
C MET A 710 6.31 11.05 -15.38
N THR A 711 6.79 10.43 -14.32
CA THR A 711 8.08 10.72 -13.66
C THR A 711 9.11 9.61 -13.87
N GLY A 712 8.65 8.42 -14.23
CA GLY A 712 9.47 7.22 -14.36
C GLY A 712 9.98 6.96 -15.79
N PRO A 713 10.06 5.68 -16.21
CA PRO A 713 10.56 5.28 -17.53
C PRO A 713 9.83 5.90 -18.74
N LEU A 714 8.56 6.28 -18.57
CA LEU A 714 7.72 6.92 -19.58
C LEU A 714 7.78 8.45 -19.53
N ARG A 715 8.55 9.07 -18.64
CA ARG A 715 8.66 10.55 -18.54
C ARG A 715 9.03 11.27 -19.84
N ARG A 716 9.72 10.58 -20.77
CA ARG A 716 10.10 11.11 -22.08
C ARG A 716 9.14 10.68 -23.20
N ALA A 717 8.11 9.90 -22.89
CA ALA A 717 7.15 9.44 -23.89
C ALA A 717 6.30 10.63 -24.35
N THR A 718 6.41 10.98 -25.63
CA THR A 718 5.59 12.05 -26.23
C THR A 718 4.13 11.64 -26.36
N ARG A 719 3.87 10.33 -26.54
CA ARG A 719 2.55 9.69 -26.49
C ARG A 719 2.68 8.24 -26.02
N VAL A 720 1.80 7.84 -25.10
CA VAL A 720 1.59 6.44 -24.70
C VAL A 720 0.17 6.07 -25.13
N ALA A 721 0.04 5.00 -25.91
CA ALA A 721 -1.27 4.43 -26.23
C ALA A 721 -1.47 3.15 -25.45
N THR A 722 -2.65 3.01 -24.86
CA THR A 722 -3.08 1.82 -24.13
C THR A 722 -4.24 1.17 -24.87
N ASN A 723 -4.23 -0.16 -24.92
CA ASN A 723 -5.40 -0.90 -25.38
C ASN A 723 -6.30 -1.24 -24.17
N ARG A 724 -7.49 -1.77 -24.43
CA ARG A 724 -8.42 -2.26 -23.40
C ARG A 724 -7.89 -3.41 -22.51
N LEU A 725 -6.67 -3.90 -22.77
CA LEU A 725 -6.01 -4.98 -22.03
C LEU A 725 -4.89 -4.44 -21.11
N GLY A 726 -4.65 -3.12 -21.15
CA GLY A 726 -3.58 -2.47 -20.40
C GLY A 726 -2.19 -2.66 -20.99
N ASP A 727 -2.07 -3.10 -22.25
CA ASP A 727 -0.78 -3.13 -22.95
C ASP A 727 -0.39 -1.70 -23.35
N LEU A 728 0.83 -1.32 -23.00
CA LEU A 728 1.42 -0.04 -23.38
C LEU A 728 2.11 -0.16 -24.75
N SER A 729 1.90 0.82 -25.61
CA SER A 729 2.73 1.06 -26.78
C SER A 729 3.31 2.48 -26.73
N SER A 730 4.64 2.58 -26.69
CA SER A 730 5.33 3.85 -26.93
C SER A 730 5.26 4.12 -28.43
N LEU A 731 4.39 5.04 -28.83
CA LEU A 731 4.31 5.42 -30.24
C LEU A 731 5.37 6.50 -30.49
N PRO A 732 6.38 6.25 -31.34
CA PRO A 732 7.39 7.26 -31.62
C PRO A 732 6.74 8.47 -32.29
N SER A 733 6.98 9.67 -31.75
CA SER A 733 6.54 10.90 -32.39
C SER A 733 7.28 11.10 -33.71
N ILE A 734 6.52 11.25 -34.80
CA ILE A 734 7.07 11.56 -36.11
C ILE A 734 7.53 13.02 -36.09
N SER A 735 8.85 13.21 -36.13
CA SER A 735 9.48 14.53 -36.21
C SER A 735 10.08 14.73 -37.59
N TRP A 736 9.71 15.81 -38.26
CA TRP A 736 10.20 16.15 -39.59
C TRP A 736 11.48 16.98 -39.54
N ALA A 737 12.38 16.77 -40.50
CA ALA A 737 13.56 17.61 -40.70
C ALA A 737 13.22 18.77 -41.65
N PRO A 738 13.53 20.03 -41.29
CA PRO A 738 13.39 21.15 -42.21
C PRO A 738 14.35 21.00 -43.40
N SER A 739 13.99 21.59 -44.53
CA SER A 739 14.81 21.65 -45.75
C SER A 739 14.59 22.96 -46.48
N GLY A 740 15.32 23.22 -47.57
CA GLY A 740 15.16 24.44 -48.36
C GLY A 740 13.75 24.67 -48.93
N SER A 741 12.87 23.67 -48.95
CA SER A 741 11.46 23.80 -49.40
C SER A 741 10.44 23.45 -48.33
N TRP A 742 10.87 22.96 -47.17
CA TRP A 742 9.99 22.52 -46.08
C TRP A 742 10.38 23.21 -44.78
N GLN A 743 9.47 24.00 -44.22
CA GLN A 743 9.61 24.57 -42.89
C GLN A 743 8.85 23.71 -41.89
N VAL A 744 9.36 23.56 -40.67
CA VAL A 744 8.69 22.80 -39.61
C VAL A 744 8.35 23.77 -38.49
N THR A 745 7.06 23.87 -38.14
CA THR A 745 6.60 24.76 -37.08
C THR A 745 7.00 24.24 -35.70
N PRO A 746 6.97 25.08 -34.64
CA PRO A 746 7.19 24.62 -33.26
C PRO A 746 6.22 23.50 -32.83
N GLN A 747 5.02 23.45 -33.42
CA GLN A 747 4.01 22.42 -33.20
C GLN A 747 4.25 21.13 -34.03
N GLY A 748 5.36 21.06 -34.78
CA GLY A 748 5.76 19.88 -35.55
C GLY A 748 5.06 19.71 -36.90
N VAL A 749 4.36 20.74 -37.40
CA VAL A 749 3.73 20.71 -38.72
C VAL A 749 4.75 21.07 -39.78
N ALA A 750 4.94 20.20 -40.78
CA ALA A 750 5.82 20.48 -41.91
C ALA A 750 5.03 21.18 -43.02
N VAL A 751 5.44 22.39 -43.38
CA VAL A 751 4.80 23.22 -44.41
C VAL A 751 5.77 23.36 -45.59
N GLU A 752 5.30 22.95 -46.75
CA GLU A 752 5.98 23.13 -48.02
C GLU A 752 5.69 24.53 -48.59
N ALA A 753 6.74 25.21 -49.07
CA ALA A 753 6.56 26.41 -49.88
C ALA A 753 5.93 26.05 -51.25
N GLU A 754 5.24 27.01 -51.86
CA GLU A 754 4.51 26.81 -53.11
C GLU A 754 5.36 26.12 -54.20
N GLY A 755 4.85 25.04 -54.79
CA GLY A 755 5.49 24.37 -55.93
C GLY A 755 6.74 23.52 -55.65
N GLY A 756 7.05 23.19 -54.39
CA GLY A 756 8.23 22.40 -54.01
C GLY A 756 8.31 20.99 -54.63
N ILE A 757 9.53 20.47 -54.80
CA ILE A 757 9.82 19.07 -55.22
C ILE A 757 10.72 18.32 -54.26
N LYS A 758 11.15 18.97 -53.18
CA LYS A 758 12.09 18.37 -52.23
C LYS A 758 11.35 17.40 -51.33
N GLN A 759 12.08 16.37 -50.91
CA GLN A 759 11.56 15.35 -50.02
C GLN A 759 11.50 15.88 -48.59
N LEU A 760 10.34 15.75 -47.96
CA LEU A 760 10.20 15.81 -46.53
C LEU A 760 10.68 14.49 -45.94
N ARG A 761 11.60 14.55 -44.98
CA ARG A 761 12.20 13.39 -44.32
C ARG A 761 12.08 13.52 -42.82
N LEU A 762 12.16 12.41 -42.13
CA LEU A 762 12.26 12.40 -40.68
C LEU A 762 13.57 13.05 -40.22
N SER A 763 13.54 13.74 -39.08
CA SER A 763 14.74 14.25 -38.41
C SER A 763 15.56 13.15 -37.75
N LYS A 764 14.90 12.05 -37.36
CA LYS A 764 15.51 10.82 -36.84
C LYS A 764 14.74 9.61 -37.37
N LEU A 765 15.40 8.47 -37.54
CA LEU A 765 14.71 7.21 -37.88
C LEU A 765 13.72 6.85 -36.75
N LEU A 766 12.55 6.31 -37.12
CA LEU A 766 11.52 5.91 -36.16
C LEU A 766 11.84 4.52 -35.62
N PRO A 767 12.03 4.32 -34.31
CA PRO A 767 12.22 2.99 -33.75
C PRO A 767 10.94 2.16 -33.88
N VAL A 768 11.07 0.87 -34.21
CA VAL A 768 9.94 -0.07 -34.35
C VAL A 768 10.34 -1.47 -33.88
N ASP A 769 9.34 -2.25 -33.46
CA ASP A 769 9.49 -3.68 -33.17
C ASP A 769 9.45 -4.50 -34.46
N GLY A 770 10.47 -5.32 -34.69
CA GLY A 770 10.49 -6.31 -35.77
C GLY A 770 9.43 -7.40 -35.58
N GLY A 771 8.87 -7.91 -36.68
CA GLY A 771 7.78 -8.91 -36.64
C GLY A 771 6.38 -8.35 -36.39
N ALA A 772 6.24 -7.02 -36.29
CA ALA A 772 4.96 -6.34 -36.13
C ALA A 772 4.49 -5.68 -37.43
N SER A 773 3.19 -5.39 -37.52
CA SER A 773 2.58 -4.62 -38.61
C SER A 773 2.23 -3.21 -38.12
N TYR A 774 2.26 -2.23 -39.03
CA TYR A 774 2.05 -0.83 -38.67
C TYR A 774 1.16 -0.11 -39.70
N GLN A 775 0.51 0.96 -39.26
CA GLN A 775 -0.27 1.87 -40.08
C GLN A 775 0.23 3.31 -39.90
N LEU A 776 0.52 4.00 -41.00
CA LEU A 776 0.91 5.40 -41.04
C LEU A 776 -0.30 6.29 -41.32
N SER A 777 -0.51 7.33 -40.52
CA SER A 777 -1.53 8.36 -40.77
C SER A 777 -0.90 9.75 -40.83
N LEU A 778 -1.33 10.58 -41.79
CA LEU A 778 -0.85 11.95 -42.03
C LEU A 778 -2.07 12.88 -42.16
N ASP A 779 -2.09 14.00 -41.44
CA ASP A 779 -3.09 15.05 -41.67
C ASP A 779 -2.56 16.00 -42.77
N ILE A 780 -3.31 16.11 -43.86
CA ILE A 780 -3.00 16.89 -45.04
C ILE A 780 -3.77 18.21 -44.97
N GLY A 781 -3.05 19.32 -44.99
CA GLY A 781 -3.61 20.66 -45.18
C GLY A 781 -3.20 21.24 -46.52
N LEU A 782 -4.14 21.86 -47.22
CA LEU A 782 -3.92 22.51 -48.51
C LEU A 782 -4.41 23.95 -48.44
N ASN A 783 -3.70 24.88 -49.08
CA ASN A 783 -4.16 26.25 -49.26
C ASN A 783 -3.84 26.71 -50.67
N GLY A 784 -4.82 27.25 -51.39
CA GLY A 784 -4.69 27.68 -52.78
C GLY A 784 -4.89 26.58 -53.83
N THR A 785 -5.26 25.35 -53.41
CA THR A 785 -5.71 24.26 -54.30
C THR A 785 -6.60 23.27 -53.54
N ASP A 786 -7.54 22.63 -54.23
CA ASP A 786 -8.44 21.61 -53.66
C ASP A 786 -7.79 20.22 -53.59
N SER A 787 -6.76 19.96 -54.39
CA SER A 787 -6.06 18.67 -54.39
C SER A 787 -4.62 18.78 -54.89
N THR A 788 -3.77 17.84 -54.48
CA THR A 788 -2.41 17.71 -55.01
C THR A 788 -1.96 16.25 -55.09
N GLY A 789 -1.00 15.95 -55.97
CA GLY A 789 -0.33 14.65 -55.96
C GLY A 789 0.66 14.52 -54.79
N LEU A 790 0.65 13.39 -54.11
CA LEU A 790 1.56 13.06 -53.02
C LEU A 790 2.15 11.66 -53.21
N ARG A 791 3.43 11.51 -52.88
CA ARG A 791 4.14 10.23 -52.80
C ARG A 791 4.65 10.02 -51.39
N VAL A 792 4.40 8.83 -50.83
CA VAL A 792 4.89 8.40 -49.53
C VAL A 792 5.67 7.11 -49.68
N VAL A 793 6.90 7.08 -49.16
CA VAL A 793 7.77 5.90 -49.18
C VAL A 793 8.25 5.62 -47.77
N VAL A 794 8.11 4.36 -47.33
CA VAL A 794 8.59 3.90 -46.02
C VAL A 794 9.55 2.73 -46.20
N ARG A 795 10.70 2.82 -45.55
CA ARG A 795 11.75 1.78 -45.58
C ARG A 795 12.11 1.33 -44.18
N ALA A 796 12.15 0.03 -43.96
CA ALA A 796 12.59 -0.59 -42.73
C ALA A 796 14.11 -0.85 -42.74
N ARG A 797 14.73 -0.82 -41.56
CA ARG A 797 16.18 -1.01 -41.32
C ARG A 797 16.40 -1.82 -40.05
N GLY A 798 17.53 -2.52 -39.92
CA GLY A 798 17.86 -3.40 -38.80
C GLY A 798 18.49 -4.74 -39.23
N GLY A 799 18.34 -5.03 -40.53
CA GLY A 799 19.13 -5.94 -41.35
C GLY A 799 19.18 -5.35 -42.76
N ASP A 800 18.67 -6.08 -43.76
CA ASP A 800 18.49 -5.53 -45.11
C ASP A 800 17.50 -4.36 -45.12
N ILE A 801 17.81 -3.34 -45.94
CA ILE A 801 16.92 -2.18 -46.11
C ILE A 801 15.80 -2.58 -47.08
N VAL A 802 14.60 -2.75 -46.54
CA VAL A 802 13.42 -3.17 -47.31
C VAL A 802 12.42 -2.03 -47.39
N GLU A 803 11.85 -1.81 -48.57
CA GLU A 803 10.72 -0.89 -48.74
C GLU A 803 9.42 -1.58 -48.32
N VAL A 804 8.80 -1.08 -47.25
CA VAL A 804 7.60 -1.66 -46.65
C VAL A 804 6.33 -0.91 -47.04
N LEU A 805 6.48 0.25 -47.68
CA LEU A 805 5.39 0.99 -48.31
C LEU A 805 5.94 1.86 -49.45
N ARG A 806 5.27 1.81 -50.60
CA ARG A 806 5.35 2.83 -51.65
C ARG A 806 3.95 3.17 -52.10
N TRP A 807 3.53 4.39 -51.80
CA TRP A 807 2.22 4.90 -52.17
C TRP A 807 2.36 6.20 -52.96
N GLN A 808 1.50 6.38 -53.96
CA GLN A 808 1.38 7.61 -54.72
C GLN A 808 -0.08 7.81 -55.16
N GLY A 809 -0.63 8.99 -54.91
CA GLY A 809 -2.02 9.32 -55.28
C GLY A 809 -2.32 10.81 -55.15
N ALA A 810 -3.50 11.21 -55.60
CA ALA A 810 -4.02 12.55 -55.31
C ALA A 810 -4.57 12.59 -53.87
N VAL A 811 -4.33 13.69 -53.17
CA VAL A 811 -4.84 13.97 -51.82
C VAL A 811 -5.61 15.28 -51.81
N ALA A 812 -6.68 15.34 -51.03
CA ALA A 812 -7.38 16.57 -50.65
C ALA A 812 -7.11 16.87 -49.17
N GLU A 813 -7.60 18.01 -48.68
CA GLU A 813 -7.55 18.34 -47.25
C GLU A 813 -8.26 17.26 -46.41
N GLY A 814 -7.60 16.77 -45.36
CA GLY A 814 -8.10 15.67 -44.55
C GLY A 814 -7.02 14.68 -44.10
N ARG A 815 -7.42 13.48 -43.68
CA ARG A 815 -6.49 12.45 -43.17
C ARG A 815 -6.19 11.39 -44.22
N LEU A 816 -4.91 11.15 -44.47
CA LEU A 816 -4.41 10.03 -45.28
C LEU A 816 -3.92 8.92 -44.36
N THR A 817 -4.39 7.68 -44.58
CA THR A 817 -3.99 6.49 -43.81
C THR A 817 -3.48 5.40 -44.73
N LEU A 818 -2.33 4.80 -44.40
CA LEU A 818 -1.60 3.85 -45.22
C LEU A 818 -1.07 2.68 -44.38
N ASP A 819 -1.43 1.45 -44.74
CA ASP A 819 -0.92 0.25 -44.08
C ASP A 819 0.47 -0.14 -44.63
N LEU A 820 1.38 -0.51 -43.73
CA LEU A 820 2.71 -0.98 -44.08
C LEU A 820 2.72 -2.50 -44.19
N ALA A 821 3.57 -3.03 -45.07
CA ALA A 821 3.87 -4.46 -45.09
C ALA A 821 4.45 -4.91 -43.72
N PRO A 822 4.19 -6.16 -43.29
CA PRO A 822 4.74 -6.70 -42.05
C PRO A 822 6.26 -6.59 -42.00
N LEU A 823 6.80 -6.19 -40.85
CA LEU A 823 8.25 -6.06 -40.66
C LEU A 823 8.89 -7.42 -40.40
N ALA A 824 10.12 -7.60 -40.88
CA ALA A 824 10.94 -8.76 -40.54
C ALA A 824 11.39 -8.69 -39.07
N ALA A 825 11.73 -9.85 -38.48
CA ALA A 825 12.10 -9.95 -37.07
C ALA A 825 13.39 -9.19 -36.70
N ASP A 826 14.24 -8.87 -37.66
CA ASP A 826 15.49 -8.14 -37.53
C ASP A 826 15.34 -6.62 -37.74
N HIS A 827 14.20 -6.14 -38.26
CA HIS A 827 13.95 -4.70 -38.41
C HIS A 827 13.81 -4.01 -37.05
N ARG A 828 14.37 -2.80 -36.94
CA ARG A 828 14.48 -1.98 -35.72
C ARG A 828 14.08 -0.53 -35.93
N SER A 829 14.05 -0.04 -37.18
CA SER A 829 13.66 1.34 -37.46
C SER A 829 13.03 1.56 -38.83
N LEU A 830 12.25 2.63 -38.98
CA LEU A 830 11.66 3.09 -40.24
C LEU A 830 12.24 4.45 -40.66
N ALA A 831 12.45 4.60 -41.96
CA ALA A 831 12.63 5.88 -42.64
C ALA A 831 11.36 6.21 -43.43
N ILE A 832 10.79 7.41 -43.22
CA ILE A 832 9.63 7.90 -43.97
C ILE A 832 10.05 9.08 -44.84
N VAL A 833 9.61 9.04 -46.09
CA VAL A 833 9.80 10.11 -47.07
C VAL A 833 8.45 10.50 -47.63
N VAL A 834 8.13 11.80 -47.58
CA VAL A 834 6.95 12.39 -48.20
C VAL A 834 7.40 13.37 -49.29
N GLN A 835 6.74 13.37 -50.43
CA GLN A 835 7.08 14.24 -51.55
C GLN A 835 5.84 14.63 -52.34
N ARG A 836 5.65 15.93 -52.59
CA ARG A 836 4.64 16.41 -53.53
C ARG A 836 5.04 16.01 -54.96
N VAL A 837 4.08 15.48 -55.72
CA VAL A 837 4.29 14.97 -57.09
C VAL A 837 3.15 15.42 -58.00
N GLY A 838 3.27 15.17 -59.31
CA GLY A 838 2.27 15.62 -60.31
C GLY A 838 2.62 16.96 -60.96
N GLN A 839 1.77 17.38 -61.90
CA GLN A 839 1.92 18.61 -62.71
C GLN A 839 1.32 19.84 -62.01
N ASP A 840 0.22 19.68 -61.28
CA ASP A 840 -0.41 20.75 -60.51
C ASP A 840 0.17 20.82 -59.08
N ARG A 841 0.85 21.93 -58.77
CA ARG A 841 1.46 22.19 -57.46
C ARG A 841 1.20 23.60 -56.96
N ALA A 842 0.10 24.22 -57.39
CA ALA A 842 -0.30 25.54 -56.92
C ALA A 842 -0.55 25.54 -55.40
N GLY A 843 -0.27 26.66 -54.75
CA GLY A 843 -0.52 26.81 -53.31
C GLY A 843 0.41 25.98 -52.41
N THR A 844 0.11 25.96 -51.11
CA THR A 844 0.94 25.33 -50.07
C THR A 844 0.38 23.97 -49.63
N LEU A 845 1.29 23.09 -49.19
CA LEU A 845 0.98 21.77 -48.64
C LEU A 845 1.53 21.70 -47.21
N SER A 846 0.70 21.28 -46.25
CA SER A 846 1.14 20.98 -44.89
C SER A 846 0.90 19.52 -44.52
N ILE A 847 1.87 18.93 -43.81
CA ILE A 847 1.80 17.59 -43.23
C ILE A 847 1.85 17.75 -41.70
N GLY A 848 0.71 17.55 -41.04
CA GLY A 848 0.53 17.65 -39.60
C GLY A 848 0.16 16.32 -38.95
N GLN A 849 0.21 16.26 -37.62
CA GLN A 849 -0.32 15.16 -36.79
C GLN A 849 0.05 13.74 -37.27
N ALA A 850 1.27 13.58 -37.82
CA ALA A 850 1.73 12.32 -38.36
C ALA A 850 1.84 11.25 -37.26
N ARG A 851 1.24 10.08 -37.48
CA ARG A 851 1.13 8.97 -36.50
C ARG A 851 1.55 7.66 -37.13
N LEU A 852 2.25 6.83 -36.35
CA LEU A 852 2.51 5.43 -36.69
C LEU A 852 1.83 4.57 -35.61
N ASN A 853 0.87 3.74 -35.99
CA ASN A 853 0.15 2.86 -35.08
C ASN A 853 0.59 1.42 -35.29
N LYS A 854 0.91 0.68 -34.21
CA LYS A 854 1.16 -0.76 -34.28
C LYS A 854 -0.17 -1.49 -34.39
N LEU A 855 -0.32 -2.36 -35.40
CA LEU A 855 -1.51 -3.18 -35.59
C LEU A 855 -1.39 -4.45 -34.74
N ALA A 856 -2.49 -4.86 -34.10
CA ALA A 856 -2.55 -6.13 -33.38
C ALA A 856 -2.28 -7.30 -34.34
N ARG A 857 -1.61 -8.37 -33.88
CA ARG A 857 -1.53 -9.61 -34.65
C ARG A 857 -2.96 -10.08 -34.92
N GLN A 858 -3.35 -10.13 -36.20
CA GLN A 858 -4.43 -11.01 -36.60
C GLN A 858 -3.89 -12.43 -36.49
N ASP A 859 -4.24 -13.13 -35.41
CA ASP A 859 -4.13 -14.57 -35.41
C ASP A 859 -5.02 -15.07 -36.55
N LYS A 860 -4.38 -15.54 -37.62
CA LYS A 860 -5.08 -16.21 -38.70
C LYS A 860 -5.81 -17.40 -38.08
N GLN A 861 -7.15 -17.36 -38.11
CA GLN A 861 -7.93 -18.57 -38.21
C GLN A 861 -7.48 -19.28 -39.50
N ASP A 862 -6.62 -20.27 -39.36
CA ASP A 862 -6.42 -21.25 -40.41
C ASP A 862 -7.69 -22.10 -40.46
N GLU A 863 -8.61 -21.74 -41.37
CA GLU A 863 -9.55 -22.72 -41.92
C GLU A 863 -8.74 -23.68 -42.81
N GLY A 864 -8.56 -24.90 -42.28
CA GLY A 864 -8.09 -26.08 -43.01
C GLY A 864 -8.95 -27.26 -42.64
#